data_AF-A0A3N1XR93-F1
#
_entry.id   AF-A0A3N1XR93-F1
#
_cell.length_a   1.000
_cell.length_b   1.000
_cell.length_c   1.000
_cell.angle_alpha   90.00
_cell.angle_beta   90.00
_cell.angle_gamma   90.00
#
_symmetry.space_group_name_H-M   'P 1'
#
loop_
_entity.id
_entity.type
_entity.pdbx_description
1 polymer ?
#
loop_
_entity_poly.entity_id
_entity_poly.type
_entity_poly.pdbx_seq_one_letter_code
_entity_poly.pdbx_strand_id
1 'polypeptide(L)'
;MNIFIRKRIPAIIFAVIILLSPMAAPTIPANAASNTPLKPHLNIGYWLGGNGGSNKTLAQASQGWDVINVSFIETRGNYYTPNLTMDLSAVYTGSEAQQTEAFKADIQTLKAQGKKIVISCGGQNGVVHLDNATQRDIFLNGVKAIINEYDFDGFDVDFEGSSIACMNTDKIGNLITQQSINLEYILRDLKTTYGPDFIISAAPEYCYVQGGAISTGNFGAFLPVLDACRDILTYIHPQYYNGYNGDFTWLQPSANAGPPFTQVYSEEGYIRLSQMLITGFVTMDKGTFAGLRPDQVAFGVPARTGAGNGAQNVSVYASALNALIAEYPSYRGIMTWSIGWDESGGNNFVNTIAPIIAKANGQTTPITDAQTPVITMQPTDKSIGVNDTAALTVAATVSKGTLSYQWYSVPSKVNTGGTPISGAINATYEAPTIIAGTNYYYCVVTNTDNSATGNKTAKTTSKAVSVAVSNNPLIDAPVPNITSQPSDKTVNVGTTATLSVAANVSQGTLSYQWYTVSSKVNTGGTPISGAVNPSYNAPSSAAGTNYYYCIITNTDNSATGKKTAAATSNAVSVTVNSPSEGDTWNADTVYTAGQTVIYEGQTYLCKWWTKGDIPSKGGPWELQSDSNEYVPGKIYLGGDIVVYQGQTWRANWWTNTVPGSDSSWSLV
;
A
#
# COMPACT_ATOMS: atom_id res chain seq x y z
N MET A 1 -1.81 -83.45 60.74
CA MET A 1 -1.46 -82.01 60.86
C MET A 1 -1.74 -81.39 59.50
N ASN A 2 -2.90 -80.77 59.36
CA ASN A 2 -3.57 -80.42 58.10
C ASN A 2 -3.12 -79.05 57.56
N ILE A 3 -2.61 -78.96 56.33
CA ILE A 3 -2.82 -77.79 55.44
C ILE A 3 -2.90 -78.28 53.96
N PHE A 4 -4.12 -78.38 53.45
CA PHE A 4 -4.50 -78.17 52.04
C PHE A 4 -5.19 -76.78 52.01
N ILE A 5 -5.10 -75.93 50.97
CA ILE A 5 -5.86 -75.98 49.71
C ILE A 5 -5.34 -74.88 48.73
N ARG A 6 -5.35 -75.21 47.43
CA ARG A 6 -5.09 -74.41 46.21
C ARG A 6 -6.03 -73.18 46.08
N LYS A 7 -5.75 -72.07 45.38
CA LYS A 7 -5.69 -71.90 43.90
C LYS A 7 -5.66 -70.38 43.63
N ARG A 8 -4.83 -69.85 42.73
CA ARG A 8 -5.16 -68.68 41.87
C ARG A 8 -4.47 -68.82 40.50
N ILE A 9 -5.22 -68.39 39.49
CA ILE A 9 -5.11 -68.61 38.04
C ILE A 9 -4.08 -67.65 37.42
N PRO A 10 -3.29 -68.03 36.38
CA PRO A 10 -2.59 -67.04 35.57
C PRO A 10 -3.51 -66.55 34.44
N ALA A 11 -3.78 -65.24 34.43
CA ALA A 11 -4.39 -64.57 33.28
C ALA A 11 -3.27 -64.08 32.35
N ILE A 12 -3.39 -64.46 31.09
CA ILE A 12 -2.57 -64.00 29.96
C ILE A 12 -2.92 -62.53 29.70
N ILE A 13 -1.93 -61.64 29.72
CA ILE A 13 -2.05 -60.26 29.20
C ILE A 13 -1.03 -60.10 28.08
N PHE A 14 -1.56 -59.75 26.91
CA PHE A 14 -0.86 -59.36 25.69
C PHE A 14 0.20 -58.28 25.98
N ALA A 15 1.46 -58.57 25.66
CA ALA A 15 2.49 -57.54 25.60
C ALA A 15 2.26 -56.68 24.34
N VAL A 16 1.79 -55.45 24.54
CA VAL A 16 1.87 -54.40 23.53
C VAL A 16 3.33 -53.97 23.45
N ILE A 17 3.99 -54.28 22.34
CA ILE A 17 5.31 -53.74 22.00
C ILE A 17 5.10 -52.25 21.68
N ILE A 18 5.30 -51.39 22.67
CA ILE A 18 5.51 -49.97 22.45
C ILE A 18 6.95 -49.82 21.96
N LEU A 19 7.11 -49.55 20.67
CA LEU A 19 8.35 -49.03 20.09
C LEU A 19 8.64 -47.66 20.74
N LEU A 20 9.32 -47.67 21.89
CA LEU A 20 9.99 -46.50 22.45
C LEU A 20 11.14 -46.16 21.50
N SER A 21 10.85 -45.31 20.52
CA SER A 21 11.91 -44.53 19.88
C SER A 21 12.51 -43.63 20.96
N PRO A 22 13.83 -43.62 21.17
CA PRO A 22 14.42 -42.68 22.10
C PRO A 22 14.12 -41.27 21.57
N MET A 23 13.25 -40.53 22.27
CA MET A 23 13.21 -39.07 22.14
C MET A 23 14.58 -38.58 22.56
N ALA A 24 15.43 -38.30 21.58
CA ALA A 24 16.53 -37.40 21.78
C ALA A 24 15.92 -36.10 22.30
N ALA A 25 16.31 -35.69 23.50
CA ALA A 25 16.10 -34.31 23.93
C ALA A 25 16.60 -33.41 22.79
N PRO A 26 15.86 -32.35 22.40
CA PRO A 26 16.35 -31.41 21.42
C PRO A 26 17.65 -30.84 21.98
N THR A 27 18.78 -31.26 21.40
CA THR A 27 20.04 -30.60 21.60
C THR A 27 19.87 -29.24 20.93
N ILE A 28 19.73 -28.20 21.74
CA ILE A 28 19.82 -26.82 21.27
C ILE A 28 21.18 -26.75 20.56
N PRO A 29 21.25 -26.49 19.24
CA PRO A 29 22.53 -26.28 18.61
C PRO A 29 23.17 -25.09 19.31
N ALA A 30 24.38 -25.27 19.83
CA ALA A 30 25.21 -24.18 20.32
C ALA A 30 25.21 -23.07 19.25
N ASN A 31 24.83 -21.85 19.65
CA ASN A 31 24.70 -20.70 18.77
C ASN A 31 25.88 -20.62 17.82
N ALA A 32 25.61 -20.72 16.51
CA ALA A 32 26.54 -20.20 15.52
C ALA A 32 26.50 -18.68 15.67
N ALA A 33 27.39 -18.13 16.49
CA ALA A 33 27.60 -16.70 16.57
C ALA A 33 27.74 -16.14 15.15
N SER A 34 27.01 -15.07 14.83
CA SER A 34 27.28 -14.31 13.62
C SER A 34 28.69 -13.74 13.73
N ASN A 35 29.66 -14.45 13.14
CA ASN A 35 31.09 -14.14 13.06
C ASN A 35 31.41 -12.86 12.27
N THR A 36 30.42 -11.98 12.05
CA THR A 36 30.64 -10.72 11.35
C THR A 36 31.16 -9.67 12.34
N PRO A 37 32.37 -9.14 12.17
CA PRO A 37 32.90 -8.09 13.04
C PRO A 37 31.99 -6.85 13.03
N LEU A 38 31.92 -6.15 14.16
CA LEU A 38 31.26 -4.86 14.23
C LEU A 38 31.95 -3.87 13.28
N LYS A 39 31.16 -3.14 12.49
CA LYS A 39 31.71 -2.15 11.56
C LYS A 39 32.42 -1.00 12.31
N PRO A 40 33.46 -0.37 11.73
CA PRO A 40 34.13 0.77 12.34
C PRO A 40 33.17 1.93 12.63
N HIS A 41 32.37 2.32 11.63
CA HIS A 41 31.37 3.38 11.74
C HIS A 41 29.95 2.80 11.73
N LEU A 42 29.07 3.34 12.56
CA LEU A 42 27.75 2.78 12.83
C LEU A 42 26.65 3.84 12.68
N ASN A 43 25.57 3.43 12.02
CA ASN A 43 24.26 4.05 12.14
C ASN A 43 23.41 3.23 13.13
N ILE A 44 23.06 3.82 14.27
CA ILE A 44 22.44 3.13 15.42
C ILE A 44 21.00 3.64 15.59
N GLY A 45 20.02 2.74 15.68
CA GLY A 45 18.61 3.12 15.82
C GLY A 45 17.90 2.34 16.93
N TYR A 46 17.09 3.04 17.73
CA TYR A 46 16.20 2.41 18.71
C TYR A 46 14.92 1.88 18.06
N TRP A 47 14.52 0.64 18.38
CA TRP A 47 13.31 0.00 17.86
C TRP A 47 12.46 -0.58 18.99
N LEU A 48 11.19 -0.18 19.05
CA LEU A 48 10.24 -0.53 20.13
C LEU A 48 8.99 -1.26 19.59
N GLY A 49 9.01 -1.74 18.34
CA GLY A 49 7.81 -2.24 17.67
C GLY A 49 6.68 -1.20 17.64
N GLY A 50 5.46 -1.64 17.93
CA GLY A 50 4.28 -0.77 17.95
C GLY A 50 4.39 0.39 18.93
N ASN A 51 4.99 0.16 20.10
CA ASN A 51 5.17 1.17 21.15
C ASN A 51 6.01 2.37 20.70
N GLY A 52 6.89 2.18 19.71
CA GLY A 52 7.73 3.23 19.13
C GLY A 52 7.16 3.88 17.88
N GLY A 53 5.91 3.56 17.50
CA GLY A 53 5.28 4.05 16.28
C GLY A 53 5.76 3.37 14.99
N SER A 54 6.50 2.26 15.09
CA SER A 54 6.85 1.44 13.92
C SER A 54 5.61 0.70 13.42
N ASN A 55 5.36 0.74 12.12
CA ASN A 55 4.32 -0.07 11.46
C ASN A 55 4.92 -1.28 10.72
N LYS A 56 6.21 -1.54 10.96
CA LYS A 56 7.00 -2.56 10.29
C LYS A 56 7.60 -3.54 11.30
N THR A 57 7.75 -4.78 10.87
CA THR A 57 8.53 -5.78 11.63
C THR A 57 9.98 -5.31 11.79
N LEU A 58 10.72 -5.90 12.74
CA LEU A 58 12.13 -5.59 12.94
C LEU A 58 12.92 -5.69 11.63
N ALA A 59 12.75 -6.77 10.86
CA ALA A 59 13.47 -6.93 9.59
C ALA A 59 13.12 -5.87 8.54
N GLN A 60 11.84 -5.47 8.47
CA GLN A 60 11.36 -4.46 7.53
C GLN A 60 11.83 -3.04 7.89
N ALA A 61 11.97 -2.74 9.18
CA ALA A 61 12.39 -1.43 9.68
C ALA A 61 13.92 -1.24 9.67
N SER A 62 14.69 -2.32 9.59
CA SER A 62 16.14 -2.32 9.81
C SER A 62 16.99 -1.88 8.61
N GLN A 63 16.39 -1.49 7.49
CA GLN A 63 17.12 -1.02 6.30
C GLN A 63 17.96 0.23 6.62
N GLY A 64 19.24 0.24 6.22
CA GLY A 64 20.16 1.36 6.47
C GLY A 64 20.74 1.48 7.89
N TRP A 65 20.31 0.63 8.83
CA TRP A 65 20.84 0.56 10.20
C TRP A 65 21.92 -0.52 10.34
N ASP A 66 22.98 -0.23 11.10
CA ASP A 66 24.05 -1.18 11.40
C ASP A 66 23.83 -1.88 12.74
N VAL A 67 23.37 -1.11 13.74
CA VAL A 67 22.97 -1.61 15.06
C VAL A 67 21.53 -1.20 15.34
N ILE A 68 20.73 -2.16 15.80
CA ILE A 68 19.36 -1.91 16.26
C ILE A 68 19.27 -2.17 17.75
N ASN A 69 19.01 -1.11 18.52
CA ASN A 69 18.77 -1.17 19.96
C ASN A 69 17.29 -1.52 20.18
N VAL A 70 17.00 -2.80 20.37
CA VAL A 70 15.68 -3.30 20.73
C VAL A 70 15.32 -2.79 22.12
N SER A 71 14.15 -2.20 22.28
CA SER A 71 13.82 -1.37 23.42
C SER A 71 12.41 -1.68 23.94
N PHE A 72 12.18 -1.98 25.23
CA PHE A 72 13.14 -1.98 26.34
C PHE A 72 13.02 -3.22 27.24
N ILE A 73 14.10 -3.53 27.95
CA ILE A 73 13.99 -4.14 29.28
C ILE A 73 13.56 -3.04 30.26
N GLU A 74 12.36 -3.18 30.80
CA GLU A 74 11.87 -2.44 31.96
C GLU A 74 11.89 -3.34 33.21
N THR A 75 11.41 -2.86 34.36
CA THR A 75 11.36 -3.64 35.60
C THR A 75 9.93 -3.90 36.06
N ARG A 76 9.69 -5.01 36.77
CA ARG A 76 8.35 -5.45 37.23
C ARG A 76 7.79 -4.64 38.42
N GLY A 77 7.92 -3.31 38.40
CA GLY A 77 7.48 -2.40 39.46
C GLY A 77 8.29 -2.46 40.76
N ASN A 78 9.20 -3.43 40.90
CA ASN A 78 10.13 -3.57 42.02
C ASN A 78 11.53 -2.99 41.73
N TYR A 79 11.74 -2.40 40.55
CA TYR A 79 13.00 -1.77 40.11
C TYR A 79 14.21 -2.68 39.88
N TYR A 80 14.11 -4.01 40.00
CA TYR A 80 15.26 -4.90 39.75
C TYR A 80 14.92 -6.23 39.08
N THR A 81 13.65 -6.59 38.89
CA THR A 81 13.29 -7.76 38.09
C THR A 81 13.04 -7.35 36.65
N PRO A 82 13.94 -7.69 35.71
CA PRO A 82 13.83 -7.27 34.32
C PRO A 82 12.66 -7.94 33.61
N ASN A 83 12.05 -7.19 32.69
CA ASN A 83 10.95 -7.63 31.86
C ASN A 83 11.08 -6.96 30.49
N LEU A 84 11.19 -7.77 29.44
CA LEU A 84 11.16 -7.24 28.08
C LEU A 84 9.76 -6.74 27.76
N THR A 85 9.59 -5.43 27.60
CA THR A 85 8.30 -4.80 27.29
C THR A 85 8.32 -4.28 25.86
N MET A 86 7.71 -5.06 24.96
CA MET A 86 7.52 -4.66 23.57
C MET A 86 6.12 -5.04 23.12
N ASP A 87 5.47 -4.13 22.40
CA ASP A 87 4.26 -4.46 21.66
C ASP A 87 4.63 -5.04 20.29
N LEU A 88 4.71 -6.37 20.25
CA LEU A 88 4.88 -7.12 19.01
C LEU A 88 3.58 -7.22 18.20
N SER A 89 2.41 -7.07 18.83
CA SER A 89 1.11 -7.34 18.20
C SER A 89 0.75 -6.31 17.12
N ALA A 90 1.29 -5.10 17.22
CA ALA A 90 1.13 -4.06 16.21
C ALA A 90 1.89 -4.34 14.90
N VAL A 91 2.96 -5.15 14.96
CA VAL A 91 3.89 -5.35 13.83
C VAL A 91 4.00 -6.81 13.40
N TYR A 92 3.64 -7.76 14.27
CA TYR A 92 3.57 -9.19 14.01
C TYR A 92 2.15 -9.71 14.22
N THR A 93 1.69 -10.54 13.29
CA THR A 93 0.35 -11.15 13.37
C THR A 93 0.39 -12.55 13.96
N GLY A 94 -0.69 -12.98 14.61
CA GLY A 94 -0.85 -14.33 15.16
C GLY A 94 -0.99 -14.32 16.67
N SER A 95 -0.88 -15.50 17.30
CA SER A 95 -0.79 -15.61 18.75
C SER A 95 0.53 -15.02 19.27
N GLU A 96 0.60 -14.70 20.56
CA GLU A 96 1.82 -14.19 21.20
C GLU A 96 3.04 -15.09 20.93
N ALA A 97 2.88 -16.41 21.01
CA ALA A 97 3.94 -17.35 20.69
C ALA A 97 4.40 -17.25 19.22
N GLN A 98 3.48 -17.06 18.27
CA GLN A 98 3.82 -16.88 16.86
C GLN A 98 4.53 -15.55 16.60
N GLN A 99 4.11 -14.49 17.29
CA GLN A 99 4.75 -13.18 17.20
C GLN A 99 6.19 -13.23 17.72
N THR A 100 6.41 -13.86 18.88
CA THR A 100 7.74 -14.06 19.47
C THR A 100 8.66 -14.86 18.55
N GLU A 101 8.19 -15.97 17.98
CA GLU A 101 9.01 -16.77 17.06
C GLU A 101 9.32 -16.03 15.76
N ALA A 102 8.37 -15.23 15.23
CA ALA A 102 8.63 -14.37 14.07
C ALA A 102 9.67 -13.27 14.38
N PHE A 103 9.61 -12.67 15.56
CA PHE A 103 10.59 -11.69 16.01
C PHE A 103 12.00 -12.30 16.15
N LYS A 104 12.12 -13.49 16.74
CA LYS A 104 13.40 -14.24 16.79
C LYS A 104 13.93 -14.54 15.38
N ALA A 105 13.06 -14.94 14.45
CA ALA A 105 13.45 -15.19 13.06
C ALA A 105 13.96 -13.92 12.35
N ASP A 106 13.36 -12.76 12.63
CA ASP A 106 13.85 -11.47 12.15
C ASP A 106 15.24 -11.15 12.71
N ILE A 107 15.48 -11.36 14.01
CA ILE A 107 16.81 -11.19 14.63
C ILE A 107 17.85 -12.04 13.89
N GLN A 108 17.58 -13.34 13.72
CA GLN A 108 18.50 -14.25 13.02
C GLN A 108 18.77 -13.83 11.57
N THR A 109 17.73 -13.36 10.87
CA THR A 109 17.84 -12.84 9.51
C THR A 109 18.76 -11.63 9.45
N LEU A 110 18.61 -10.68 10.37
CA LEU A 110 19.42 -9.45 10.41
C LEU A 110 20.86 -9.73 10.83
N LYS A 111 21.08 -10.63 11.78
CA LYS A 111 22.41 -11.10 12.18
C LYS A 111 23.14 -11.77 11.01
N ALA A 112 22.44 -12.55 10.19
CA ALA A 112 22.98 -13.13 8.96
C ALA A 112 23.32 -12.09 7.88
N GLN A 113 22.70 -10.91 7.93
CA GLN A 113 23.04 -9.75 7.09
C GLN A 113 24.17 -8.89 7.68
N GLY A 114 24.77 -9.31 8.80
CA GLY A 114 25.88 -8.60 9.45
C GLY A 114 25.45 -7.41 10.30
N LYS A 115 24.15 -7.25 10.58
CA LYS A 115 23.65 -6.25 11.54
C LYS A 115 23.82 -6.77 12.96
N LYS A 116 23.85 -5.85 13.92
CA LYS A 116 23.90 -6.19 15.35
C LYS A 116 22.61 -5.82 16.04
N ILE A 117 22.06 -6.75 16.81
CA ILE A 117 20.82 -6.54 17.55
C ILE A 117 21.15 -6.50 19.03
N VAL A 118 21.02 -5.32 19.62
CA VAL A 118 21.41 -5.05 21.01
C VAL A 118 20.14 -4.84 21.83
N ILE A 119 20.07 -5.40 23.03
CA ILE A 119 18.94 -5.17 23.93
C ILE A 119 19.23 -3.96 24.83
N SER A 120 18.36 -2.95 24.77
CA SER A 120 18.44 -1.76 25.60
C SER A 120 17.59 -1.90 26.86
N CYS A 121 18.13 -1.42 27.97
CA CYS A 121 17.45 -1.40 29.27
C CYS A 121 17.38 0.01 29.81
N GLY A 122 16.16 0.47 30.10
CA GLY A 122 15.91 1.79 30.64
C GLY A 122 14.81 2.55 29.92
N GLY A 123 15.08 3.81 29.57
CA GLY A 123 14.10 4.79 29.16
C GLY A 123 13.25 5.31 30.34
N GLN A 124 12.39 6.28 30.06
CA GLN A 124 11.57 7.00 31.07
C GLN A 124 10.84 6.08 32.07
N ASN A 125 10.38 4.90 31.64
CA ASN A 125 9.63 3.95 32.45
C ASN A 125 10.49 2.78 32.99
N GLY A 126 11.69 2.58 32.47
CA GLY A 126 12.58 1.47 32.83
C GLY A 126 13.48 1.78 34.02
N VAL A 127 12.90 2.22 35.14
CA VAL A 127 13.68 2.53 36.35
C VAL A 127 14.34 1.28 36.94
N VAL A 128 15.64 1.37 37.25
CA VAL A 128 16.47 0.29 37.81
C VAL A 128 17.19 0.75 39.09
N HIS A 129 16.93 0.06 40.20
CA HIS A 129 17.62 0.25 41.50
C HIS A 129 18.23 -1.06 41.98
N LEU A 130 19.55 -1.05 42.15
CA LEU A 130 20.38 -2.19 42.54
C LEU A 130 21.06 -1.87 43.87
N ASP A 131 20.28 -1.82 44.94
CA ASP A 131 20.70 -1.41 46.28
C ASP A 131 21.49 -2.49 47.02
N ASN A 132 21.55 -3.73 46.51
CA ASN A 132 22.29 -4.83 47.12
C ASN A 132 22.57 -5.98 46.12
N ALA A 133 23.42 -6.91 46.54
CA ALA A 133 23.84 -8.07 45.74
C ALA A 133 22.66 -8.98 45.32
N THR A 134 21.64 -9.15 46.16
CA THR A 134 20.46 -9.98 45.81
C THR A 134 19.68 -9.39 44.65
N GLN A 135 19.42 -8.07 44.67
CA GLN A 135 18.76 -7.37 43.58
C GLN A 135 19.60 -7.40 42.30
N ARG A 136 20.92 -7.18 42.42
CA ARG A 136 21.88 -7.34 41.31
C ARG A 136 21.79 -8.71 40.67
N ASP A 137 21.81 -9.78 41.47
CA ASP A 137 21.83 -11.15 40.93
C ASP A 137 20.49 -11.51 40.27
N ILE A 138 19.36 -11.05 40.82
CA ILE A 138 18.04 -11.18 40.18
C ILE A 138 18.03 -10.45 38.83
N PHE A 139 18.53 -9.22 38.81
CA PHE A 139 18.58 -8.40 37.60
C PHE A 139 19.47 -9.06 36.53
N LEU A 140 20.70 -9.39 36.89
CA LEU A 140 21.68 -10.01 36.00
C LEU A 140 21.17 -11.30 35.38
N ASN A 141 20.61 -12.20 36.20
CA ASN A 141 20.10 -13.49 35.72
C ASN A 141 18.90 -13.31 34.78
N GLY A 142 18.02 -12.34 35.07
CA GLY A 142 16.90 -12.03 34.19
C GLY A 142 17.34 -11.40 32.85
N VAL A 143 18.32 -10.50 32.88
CA VAL A 143 18.92 -9.94 31.65
C VAL A 143 19.58 -11.04 30.82
N LYS A 144 20.33 -11.95 31.45
CA LYS A 144 20.90 -13.12 30.76
C LYS A 144 19.83 -14.01 30.15
N ALA A 145 18.72 -14.26 30.86
CA ALA A 145 17.61 -15.04 30.32
C ALA A 145 17.03 -14.40 29.06
N ILE A 146 16.85 -13.07 29.05
CA ILE A 146 16.38 -12.34 27.86
C ILE A 146 17.40 -12.40 26.71
N ILE A 147 18.69 -12.17 27.00
CA ILE A 147 19.75 -12.26 25.98
C ILE A 147 19.77 -13.65 25.34
N ASN A 148 19.70 -14.71 26.15
CA ASN A 148 19.73 -16.09 25.67
C ASN A 148 18.48 -16.47 24.88
N GLU A 149 17.29 -16.01 25.29
CA GLU A 149 16.03 -16.34 24.62
C GLU A 149 15.96 -15.78 23.20
N TYR A 150 16.50 -14.57 22.99
CA TYR A 150 16.42 -13.86 21.70
C TYR A 150 17.74 -13.83 20.92
N ASP A 151 18.84 -14.28 21.51
CA ASP A 151 20.19 -14.27 20.93
C ASP A 151 20.67 -12.86 20.56
N PHE A 152 20.58 -11.93 21.52
CA PHE A 152 21.07 -10.55 21.36
C PHE A 152 22.61 -10.47 21.35
N ASP A 153 23.14 -9.58 20.52
CA ASP A 153 24.59 -9.32 20.34
C ASP A 153 25.18 -8.41 21.43
N GLY A 154 24.36 -7.82 22.29
CA GLY A 154 24.82 -6.85 23.27
C GLY A 154 23.77 -6.38 24.26
N PHE A 155 24.23 -5.56 25.20
CA PHE A 155 23.43 -4.86 26.20
C PHE A 155 23.73 -3.36 26.16
N ASP A 156 22.67 -2.57 26.07
CA ASP A 156 22.72 -1.10 26.08
C ASP A 156 22.14 -0.53 27.38
N VAL A 157 22.92 0.31 28.06
CA VAL A 157 22.53 0.99 29.30
C VAL A 157 21.88 2.32 28.97
N ASP A 158 20.54 2.36 28.95
CA ASP A 158 19.74 3.57 28.76
C ASP A 158 19.08 4.02 30.07
N PHE A 159 19.84 3.94 31.17
CA PHE A 159 19.36 4.31 32.49
C PHE A 159 19.13 5.82 32.55
N GLU A 160 18.01 6.25 33.12
CA GLU A 160 17.64 7.65 33.24
C GLU A 160 17.21 7.99 34.67
N GLY A 161 17.10 9.30 34.95
CA GLY A 161 16.47 9.82 36.17
C GLY A 161 17.06 9.21 37.45
N SER A 162 16.21 8.54 38.24
CA SER A 162 16.62 7.98 39.54
C SER A 162 17.61 6.82 39.43
N SER A 163 17.66 6.11 38.30
CA SER A 163 18.62 5.02 38.05
C SER A 163 20.07 5.51 37.95
N ILE A 164 20.26 6.79 37.60
CA ILE A 164 21.58 7.46 37.58
C ILE A 164 21.76 8.41 38.76
N ALA A 165 20.72 9.15 39.16
CA ALA A 165 20.84 10.16 40.21
C ALA A 165 21.33 9.60 41.57
N CYS A 166 21.06 8.32 41.86
CA CYS A 166 21.56 7.66 43.06
C CYS A 166 23.08 7.40 43.06
N MET A 167 23.77 7.61 41.93
CA MET A 167 25.24 7.50 41.78
C MET A 167 25.97 8.84 41.99
N ASN A 168 25.28 9.90 42.41
CA ASN A 168 25.81 11.27 42.40
C ASN A 168 27.02 11.54 43.33
N THR A 169 27.25 10.71 44.34
CA THR A 169 28.38 10.81 45.26
C THR A 169 29.64 10.09 44.78
N ASP A 170 29.53 9.24 43.75
CA ASP A 170 30.67 8.52 43.18
C ASP A 170 31.72 9.45 42.60
N LYS A 171 32.97 8.98 42.58
CA LYS A 171 34.11 9.71 42.01
C LYS A 171 34.80 8.84 40.96
N ILE A 172 35.38 9.47 39.96
CA ILE A 172 36.19 8.79 38.94
C ILE A 172 37.36 8.08 39.65
N GLY A 173 37.51 6.78 39.41
CA GLY A 173 38.44 5.90 40.11
C GLY A 173 37.98 5.39 41.49
N ASN A 174 36.77 5.73 41.97
CA ASN A 174 36.23 5.26 43.25
C ASN A 174 34.69 5.20 43.26
N LEU A 175 34.13 4.00 43.05
CA LEU A 175 32.71 3.71 43.17
C LEU A 175 32.36 3.38 44.63
N ILE A 176 31.40 4.09 45.20
CA ILE A 176 30.93 3.95 46.59
C ILE A 176 29.43 3.68 46.70
N THR A 177 28.64 4.05 45.69
CA THR A 177 27.20 3.77 45.69
C THR A 177 26.94 2.33 45.26
N GLN A 178 25.97 1.68 45.90
CA GLN A 178 25.70 0.27 45.60
C GLN A 178 25.14 0.09 44.17
N GLN A 179 24.45 1.10 43.65
CA GLN A 179 24.01 1.17 42.27
C GLN A 179 25.19 1.06 41.29
N SER A 180 26.21 1.91 41.44
CA SER A 180 27.35 1.94 40.50
C SER A 180 28.21 0.70 40.59
N ILE A 181 28.48 0.21 41.80
CA ILE A 181 29.22 -1.04 42.05
C ILE A 181 28.51 -2.23 41.40
N ASN A 182 27.18 -2.30 41.54
CA ASN A 182 26.40 -3.39 40.96
C ASN A 182 26.28 -3.29 39.44
N LEU A 183 26.15 -2.07 38.90
CA LEU A 183 26.14 -1.85 37.46
C LEU A 183 27.49 -2.25 36.83
N GLU A 184 28.63 -1.83 37.41
CA GLU A 184 29.95 -2.26 36.95
C GLU A 184 30.07 -3.80 36.94
N TYR A 185 29.65 -4.45 38.03
CA TYR A 185 29.66 -5.91 38.14
C TYR A 185 28.85 -6.56 37.01
N ILE A 186 27.63 -6.07 36.76
CA ILE A 186 26.74 -6.60 35.72
C ILE A 186 27.40 -6.49 34.34
N LEU A 187 27.94 -5.32 33.99
CA LEU A 187 28.53 -5.10 32.68
C LEU A 187 29.76 -5.99 32.44
N ARG A 188 30.61 -6.15 33.47
CA ARG A 188 31.78 -7.05 33.41
C ARG A 188 31.36 -8.51 33.33
N ASP A 189 30.34 -8.92 34.06
CA ASP A 189 29.83 -10.28 34.04
C ASP A 189 29.20 -10.63 32.68
N LEU A 190 28.40 -9.72 32.10
CA LEU A 190 27.84 -9.89 30.75
C LEU A 190 28.95 -10.02 29.69
N LYS A 191 29.95 -9.12 29.72
CA LYS A 191 31.09 -9.16 28.81
C LYS A 191 31.88 -10.47 28.95
N THR A 192 32.10 -10.94 30.16
CA THR A 192 32.80 -12.21 30.44
C THR A 192 31.98 -13.42 29.97
N THR A 193 30.66 -13.38 30.17
CA THR A 193 29.74 -14.48 29.83
C THR A 193 29.64 -14.68 28.32
N TYR A 194 29.49 -13.60 27.56
CA TYR A 194 29.22 -13.66 26.11
C TYR A 194 30.45 -13.41 25.23
N GLY A 195 31.58 -13.03 25.84
CA GLY A 195 32.87 -12.92 25.17
C GLY A 195 33.20 -11.52 24.64
N PRO A 196 34.39 -11.37 24.03
CA PRO A 196 34.95 -10.07 23.66
C PRO A 196 34.14 -9.30 22.61
N ASP A 197 33.39 -10.01 21.77
CA ASP A 197 32.56 -9.41 20.71
C ASP A 197 31.19 -8.92 21.21
N PHE A 198 30.79 -9.28 22.45
CA PHE A 198 29.53 -8.83 23.02
C PHE A 198 29.50 -7.32 23.21
N ILE A 199 28.51 -6.64 22.67
CA ILE A 199 28.43 -5.18 22.68
C ILE A 199 27.99 -4.71 24.07
N ILE A 200 28.77 -3.80 24.64
CA ILE A 200 28.39 -3.01 25.82
C ILE A 200 28.29 -1.55 25.37
N SER A 201 27.09 -1.00 25.36
CA SER A 201 26.85 0.40 25.04
C SER A 201 26.10 1.15 26.14
N ALA A 202 26.09 2.49 26.03
CA ALA A 202 25.35 3.33 26.97
C ALA A 202 24.81 4.59 26.27
N ALA A 203 23.63 5.02 26.70
CA ALA A 203 22.92 6.21 26.21
C ALA A 203 22.49 7.17 27.33
N PRO A 204 23.35 7.56 28.28
CA PRO A 204 22.96 8.54 29.28
C PRO A 204 22.66 9.89 28.62
N GLU A 205 21.75 10.67 29.21
CA GLU A 205 21.66 12.09 28.86
C GLU A 205 23.01 12.80 29.10
N TYR A 206 23.35 13.75 28.24
CA TYR A 206 24.61 14.48 28.32
C TYR A 206 24.81 15.25 29.64
N CYS A 207 23.74 15.55 30.38
CA CYS A 207 23.83 16.15 31.71
C CYS A 207 24.52 15.22 32.73
N TYR A 208 24.34 13.90 32.62
CA TYR A 208 24.99 12.89 33.46
C TYR A 208 26.43 12.59 33.02
N VAL A 209 26.89 13.19 31.93
CA VAL A 209 28.23 13.02 31.35
C VAL A 209 28.93 14.37 31.28
N GLN A 210 28.82 15.10 30.15
CA GLN A 210 29.49 16.39 29.94
C GLN A 210 29.03 17.47 30.92
N GLY A 211 27.81 17.36 31.46
CA GLY A 211 27.30 18.26 32.48
C GLY A 211 28.19 18.34 33.73
N GLY A 212 28.97 17.29 34.04
CA GLY A 212 29.93 17.31 35.14
C GLY A 212 31.04 18.36 34.98
N ALA A 213 31.29 18.89 33.77
CA ALA A 213 32.25 19.96 33.53
C ALA A 213 31.78 21.33 34.07
N ILE A 214 30.48 21.49 34.32
CA ILE A 214 29.90 22.81 34.66
C ILE A 214 29.08 22.79 35.96
N SER A 215 28.78 21.62 36.53
CA SER A 215 27.96 21.49 37.72
C SER A 215 28.34 20.25 38.54
N THR A 216 27.81 20.16 39.76
CA THR A 216 28.06 19.10 40.74
C THR A 216 26.83 18.22 40.96
N GLY A 217 26.90 17.26 41.88
CA GLY A 217 25.75 16.43 42.24
C GLY A 217 25.39 15.46 41.12
N ASN A 218 24.16 15.52 40.59
CA ASN A 218 23.73 14.58 39.53
C ASN A 218 24.47 14.82 38.20
N PHE A 219 25.01 16.01 37.99
CA PHE A 219 25.78 16.31 36.79
C PHE A 219 27.09 15.52 36.79
N GLY A 220 27.35 14.79 35.69
CA GLY A 220 28.49 13.88 35.59
C GLY A 220 28.35 12.58 36.40
N ALA A 221 27.18 12.24 36.96
CA ALA A 221 27.00 11.07 37.81
C ALA A 221 27.21 9.71 37.11
N PHE A 222 27.19 9.66 35.77
CA PHE A 222 27.48 8.44 35.01
C PHE A 222 28.98 8.24 34.74
N LEU A 223 29.80 9.31 34.83
CA LEU A 223 31.23 9.27 34.51
C LEU A 223 32.02 8.24 35.34
N PRO A 224 31.78 8.06 36.65
CA PRO A 224 32.52 7.07 37.44
C PRO A 224 32.33 5.64 36.93
N VAL A 225 31.11 5.22 36.61
CA VAL A 225 30.84 3.88 36.05
C VAL A 225 31.41 3.77 34.63
N LEU A 226 31.25 4.81 33.82
CA LEU A 226 31.80 4.85 32.47
C LEU A 226 33.33 4.65 32.48
N ASP A 227 34.04 5.31 33.40
CA ASP A 227 35.48 5.16 33.58
C ASP A 227 35.84 3.75 34.09
N ALA A 228 35.11 3.25 35.09
CA ALA A 228 35.31 1.91 35.63
C ALA A 228 35.09 0.80 34.59
N CYS A 229 34.26 1.01 33.58
CA CYS A 229 33.98 0.03 32.50
C CYS A 229 34.65 0.38 31.16
N ARG A 230 35.55 1.36 31.11
CA ARG A 230 36.11 1.87 29.85
C ARG A 230 36.84 0.84 29.00
N ASP A 231 37.37 -0.20 29.61
CA ASP A 231 38.08 -1.32 28.97
C ASP A 231 37.13 -2.27 28.22
N ILE A 232 35.90 -2.43 28.71
CA ILE A 232 34.88 -3.32 28.12
C ILE A 232 33.83 -2.58 27.28
N LEU A 233 33.74 -1.25 27.44
CA LEU A 233 32.83 -0.39 26.69
C LEU A 233 33.11 -0.49 25.17
N THR A 234 32.07 -0.82 24.42
CA THR A 234 32.13 -0.89 22.95
C THR A 234 31.91 0.48 22.32
N TYR A 235 30.91 1.23 22.81
CA TYR A 235 30.72 2.65 22.51
C TYR A 235 29.72 3.31 23.47
N ILE A 236 29.80 4.61 23.64
CA ILE A 236 28.78 5.46 24.28
C ILE A 236 28.20 6.41 23.22
N HIS A 237 26.89 6.64 23.28
CA HIS A 237 26.17 7.62 22.47
C HIS A 237 25.27 8.45 23.37
N PRO A 238 25.79 9.47 24.08
CA PRO A 238 24.97 10.26 24.97
C PRO A 238 23.84 10.95 24.21
N GLN A 239 22.69 11.08 24.85
CA GLN A 239 21.52 11.72 24.26
C GLN A 239 21.76 13.23 24.20
N TYR A 240 22.03 13.81 23.03
CA TYR A 240 22.20 15.26 22.81
C TYR A 240 20.86 15.94 22.50
N TYR A 241 19.85 15.60 23.30
CA TYR A 241 18.47 16.08 23.24
C TYR A 241 17.83 15.88 24.62
N ASN A 242 16.63 16.45 24.82
CA ASN A 242 15.86 16.41 26.08
C ASN A 242 16.56 16.96 27.34
N GLY A 243 17.86 17.21 27.31
CA GLY A 243 18.57 17.88 28.39
C GLY A 243 18.27 19.38 28.44
N TYR A 244 18.91 20.04 29.40
CA TYR A 244 18.68 21.43 29.81
C TYR A 244 18.47 22.37 28.60
N ASN A 245 17.29 23.03 28.54
CA ASN A 245 16.71 23.80 27.43
C ASN A 245 17.66 24.77 26.69
N GLY A 246 18.59 24.28 25.87
CA GLY A 246 19.40 25.06 24.93
C GLY A 246 20.40 26.06 25.55
N ASP A 247 20.18 26.52 26.79
CA ASP A 247 21.00 27.45 27.55
C ASP A 247 22.16 26.74 28.26
N PHE A 248 22.84 25.84 27.55
CA PHE A 248 24.23 25.52 27.86
C PHE A 248 25.09 26.71 27.41
N THR A 249 24.83 27.89 27.98
CA THR A 249 25.75 29.01 27.90
C THR A 249 26.95 28.59 28.70
N TRP A 250 28.04 28.23 28.01
CA TRP A 250 29.30 27.88 28.63
C TRP A 250 29.82 29.06 29.46
N LEU A 251 29.44 29.11 30.74
CA LEU A 251 30.10 29.92 31.75
C LEU A 251 31.33 29.14 32.22
N GLN A 252 32.47 29.52 31.66
CA GLN A 252 33.84 29.08 31.99
C GLN A 252 34.03 27.55 32.12
N PRO A 253 34.47 26.86 31.06
CA PRO A 253 34.82 25.43 31.16
C PRO A 253 35.78 25.14 32.31
N SER A 254 35.57 24.01 32.98
CA SER A 254 36.62 23.34 33.72
C SER A 254 37.83 23.07 32.82
N ALA A 255 39.01 22.87 33.41
CA ALA A 255 40.22 22.62 32.64
C ALA A 255 40.03 21.46 31.63
N ASN A 256 40.56 21.64 30.42
CA ASN A 256 40.56 20.68 29.31
C ASN A 256 39.21 20.42 28.59
N ALA A 257 38.12 21.10 28.93
CA ALA A 257 36.85 20.95 28.19
C ALA A 257 36.78 21.68 26.82
N GLY A 258 37.87 22.36 26.43
CA GLY A 258 37.98 23.13 25.18
C GLY A 258 37.27 24.50 25.22
N PRO A 259 37.30 25.28 24.13
CA PRO A 259 36.65 26.60 24.09
C PRO A 259 35.12 26.54 24.26
N PRO A 260 34.48 27.57 24.85
CA PRO A 260 33.03 27.61 24.98
C PRO A 260 32.34 27.59 23.61
N PHE A 261 31.13 27.02 23.53
CA PHE A 261 30.26 27.06 22.34
C PHE A 261 28.86 27.54 22.72
N THR A 262 28.11 28.10 21.76
CA THR A 262 26.89 28.89 22.08
C THR A 262 25.63 28.04 22.24
N GLN A 263 25.51 26.90 21.54
CA GLN A 263 24.30 26.07 21.55
C GLN A 263 24.64 24.59 21.43
N VAL A 264 24.03 23.74 22.27
CA VAL A 264 24.15 22.27 22.18
C VAL A 264 23.51 21.75 20.90
N TYR A 265 22.34 22.26 20.54
CA TYR A 265 21.57 21.80 19.37
C TYR A 265 22.05 22.47 18.08
N SER A 266 23.33 22.30 17.79
CA SER A 266 24.00 22.87 16.61
C SER A 266 25.09 21.93 16.13
N GLU A 267 25.54 22.11 14.89
CA GLU A 267 26.69 21.36 14.35
C GLU A 267 27.92 21.48 15.29
N GLU A 268 28.25 22.70 15.71
CA GLU A 268 29.34 22.94 16.65
C GLU A 268 29.09 22.20 17.98
N GLY A 269 27.90 22.33 18.56
CA GLY A 269 27.57 21.68 19.84
C GLY A 269 27.78 20.17 19.83
N TYR A 270 27.32 19.49 18.78
CA TYR A 270 27.50 18.04 18.64
C TYR A 270 28.98 17.65 18.50
N ILE A 271 29.75 18.38 17.71
CA ILE A 271 31.20 18.17 17.56
C ILE A 271 31.90 18.34 18.91
N ARG A 272 31.64 19.46 19.60
CA ARG A 272 32.34 19.81 20.84
C ARG A 272 32.01 18.86 21.99
N LEU A 273 30.75 18.42 22.13
CA LEU A 273 30.38 17.45 23.16
C LEU A 273 31.02 16.07 22.92
N SER A 274 31.17 15.65 21.66
CA SER A 274 31.91 14.42 21.33
C SER A 274 33.41 14.57 21.55
N GLN A 275 34.00 15.73 21.22
CA GLN A 275 35.40 16.01 21.51
C GLN A 275 35.70 15.93 23.02
N MET A 276 34.82 16.44 23.89
CA MET A 276 35.00 16.30 25.35
C MET A 276 35.17 14.85 25.78
N LEU A 277 34.41 13.91 25.21
CA LEU A 277 34.55 12.50 25.51
C LEU A 277 35.88 11.92 24.99
N ILE A 278 36.38 12.41 23.86
CA ILE A 278 37.62 11.94 23.22
C ILE A 278 38.86 12.52 23.92
N THR A 279 38.84 13.79 24.28
CA THR A 279 39.99 14.49 24.89
C THR A 279 40.03 14.31 26.41
N GLY A 280 38.89 14.03 27.03
CA GLY A 280 38.72 14.11 28.47
C GLY A 280 38.52 15.54 28.96
N PHE A 281 38.09 15.67 30.22
CA PHE A 281 37.79 16.95 30.85
C PHE A 281 37.83 16.83 32.37
N VAL A 282 38.12 17.95 33.06
CA VAL A 282 37.98 18.02 34.51
C VAL A 282 36.50 18.21 34.86
N THR A 283 36.03 17.58 35.92
CA THR A 283 34.66 17.82 36.42
C THR A 283 34.69 18.72 37.64
N MET A 284 33.54 19.31 37.99
CA MET A 284 33.43 20.19 39.16
C MET A 284 33.58 19.42 40.47
N ASP A 285 33.12 18.17 40.55
CA ASP A 285 33.18 17.37 41.77
C ASP A 285 33.45 15.87 41.59
N LYS A 286 33.48 15.30 40.38
CA LYS A 286 33.69 13.86 40.15
C LYS A 286 35.16 13.46 39.98
N GLY A 287 36.06 14.41 39.78
CA GLY A 287 37.47 14.16 39.42
C GLY A 287 37.80 14.53 37.97
N THR A 288 38.86 13.95 37.41
CA THR A 288 39.26 14.17 36.01
C THR A 288 38.85 12.96 35.17
N PHE A 289 38.06 13.18 34.12
CA PHE A 289 37.69 12.13 33.17
C PHE A 289 38.75 12.02 32.08
N ALA A 290 39.36 10.85 31.96
CA ALA A 290 40.31 10.56 30.88
C ALA A 290 39.57 10.27 29.57
N GLY A 291 40.06 10.87 28.47
CA GLY A 291 39.47 10.70 27.14
C GLY A 291 39.32 9.24 26.71
N LEU A 292 38.17 8.93 26.12
CA LEU A 292 37.86 7.66 25.46
C LEU A 292 38.55 7.60 24.08
N ARG A 293 38.70 6.38 23.56
CA ARG A 293 39.12 6.23 22.16
C ARG A 293 38.00 6.72 21.24
N PRO A 294 38.30 7.32 20.07
CA PRO A 294 37.23 7.75 19.15
C PRO A 294 36.31 6.60 18.70
N ASP A 295 36.80 5.35 18.63
CA ASP A 295 35.99 4.15 18.34
C ASP A 295 34.98 3.79 19.43
N GLN A 296 35.06 4.44 20.60
CA GLN A 296 34.10 4.30 21.69
C GLN A 296 33.09 5.46 21.74
N VAL A 297 33.16 6.45 20.84
CA VAL A 297 32.33 7.65 20.92
C VAL A 297 31.45 7.79 19.70
N ALA A 298 30.15 7.84 19.93
CA ALA A 298 29.11 8.25 19.00
C ALA A 298 28.26 9.35 19.65
N PHE A 299 27.34 9.97 18.90
CA PHE A 299 26.40 10.94 19.46
C PHE A 299 24.94 10.57 19.16
N GLY A 300 24.05 10.76 20.14
CA GLY A 300 22.62 10.45 20.04
C GLY A 300 21.77 11.68 19.74
N VAL A 301 20.85 11.59 18.77
CA VAL A 301 19.97 12.70 18.36
C VAL A 301 18.53 12.26 18.05
N PRO A 302 17.54 13.16 18.12
CA PRO A 302 16.18 12.84 17.68
C PRO A 302 16.10 12.69 16.16
N ALA A 303 15.40 11.66 15.67
CA ALA A 303 15.26 11.37 14.25
C ALA A 303 14.54 12.50 13.48
N ARG A 304 13.62 13.18 14.17
CA ARG A 304 12.82 14.30 13.64
C ARG A 304 12.27 15.17 14.77
N THR A 305 11.71 16.31 14.40
CA THR A 305 10.87 17.11 15.30
C THR A 305 9.74 16.26 15.87
N GLY A 306 9.57 16.32 17.20
CA GLY A 306 8.61 15.54 17.98
C GLY A 306 9.20 14.31 18.66
N ALA A 307 10.33 13.78 18.18
CA ALA A 307 10.99 12.62 18.81
C ALA A 307 11.73 12.99 20.09
N GLY A 308 12.19 14.24 20.22
CA GLY A 308 12.84 14.78 21.41
C GLY A 308 13.05 16.29 21.29
N ASN A 309 13.12 16.97 22.43
CA ASN A 309 13.43 18.39 22.51
C ASN A 309 14.86 18.65 22.01
N GLY A 310 15.02 19.68 21.18
CA GLY A 310 16.30 19.99 20.55
C GLY A 310 16.52 19.35 19.17
N ALA A 311 15.54 18.63 18.63
CA ALA A 311 15.60 18.09 17.27
C ALA A 311 15.96 19.15 16.22
N GLN A 312 16.99 18.88 15.42
CA GLN A 312 17.44 19.70 14.31
C GLN A 312 17.07 19.08 12.96
N ASN A 313 17.34 19.81 11.86
CA ASN A 313 17.34 19.21 10.53
C ASN A 313 18.43 18.14 10.46
N VAL A 314 18.13 16.99 9.84
CA VAL A 314 19.09 15.89 9.67
C VAL A 314 20.38 16.34 8.99
N SER A 315 20.34 17.36 8.13
CA SER A 315 21.53 17.95 7.51
C SER A 315 22.54 18.51 8.53
N VAL A 316 22.08 19.00 9.69
CA VAL A 316 22.94 19.50 10.78
C VAL A 316 23.69 18.33 11.42
N TYR A 317 22.99 17.22 11.69
CA TYR A 317 23.62 16.00 12.22
C TYR A 317 24.61 15.41 11.22
N ALA A 318 24.25 15.37 9.94
CA ALA A 318 25.10 14.89 8.87
C ALA A 318 26.39 15.71 8.75
N SER A 319 26.32 17.03 8.91
CA SER A 319 27.49 17.92 8.88
C SER A 319 28.42 17.64 10.06
N ALA A 320 27.86 17.57 11.28
CA ALA A 320 28.63 17.23 12.48
C ALA A 320 29.30 15.85 12.39
N LEU A 321 28.58 14.83 11.90
CA LEU A 321 29.10 13.48 11.70
C LEU A 321 30.27 13.46 10.72
N ASN A 322 30.15 14.16 9.57
CA ASN A 322 31.24 14.25 8.60
C ASN A 322 32.48 14.93 9.20
N ALA A 323 32.28 16.02 9.96
CA ALA A 323 33.38 16.73 10.61
C ALA A 323 34.10 15.82 11.63
N LEU A 324 33.35 15.10 12.46
CA LEU A 324 33.91 14.17 13.46
C LEU A 324 34.65 13.00 12.82
N ILE A 325 34.13 12.41 11.74
CA ILE A 325 34.83 11.33 11.01
C ILE A 325 36.09 11.86 10.31
N ALA A 326 36.07 13.08 9.79
CA ALA A 326 37.24 13.70 9.17
C ALA A 326 38.34 14.02 10.18
N GLU A 327 37.98 14.50 11.37
CA GLU A 327 38.93 14.81 12.45
C GLU A 327 39.42 13.54 13.17
N TYR A 328 38.52 12.59 13.42
CA TYR A 328 38.79 11.33 14.09
C TYR A 328 38.37 10.15 13.18
N PRO A 329 39.29 9.61 12.36
CA PRO A 329 38.95 8.57 11.39
C PRO A 329 38.39 7.26 11.96
N SER A 330 38.49 7.03 13.27
CA SER A 330 37.87 5.90 13.96
C SER A 330 36.60 6.26 14.74
N TYR A 331 36.07 7.48 14.58
CA TYR A 331 34.86 7.95 15.27
C TYR A 331 33.67 7.00 15.04
N ARG A 332 33.00 6.57 16.12
CA ARG A 332 32.10 5.42 16.02
C ARG A 332 30.84 5.67 15.21
N GLY A 333 30.28 6.87 15.22
CA GLY A 333 29.12 7.20 14.39
C GLY A 333 28.00 7.91 15.15
N ILE A 334 26.76 7.59 14.81
CA ILE A 334 25.59 8.34 15.25
C ILE A 334 24.46 7.41 15.65
N MET A 335 23.73 7.80 16.69
CA MET A 335 22.56 7.11 17.21
C MET A 335 21.33 8.00 17.04
N THR A 336 20.17 7.39 16.81
CA THR A 336 18.90 8.11 16.87
C THR A 336 17.80 7.46 17.69
N TRP A 337 17.07 8.34 18.36
CA TRP A 337 15.73 8.09 18.85
C TRP A 337 14.70 8.62 17.84
N SER A 338 13.97 7.80 17.11
CA SER A 338 14.05 6.34 17.01
C SER A 338 13.69 5.89 15.59
N ILE A 339 13.82 4.60 15.27
CA ILE A 339 13.50 4.04 13.95
C ILE A 339 12.03 4.33 13.59
N GLY A 340 11.08 4.11 14.51
CA GLY A 340 9.66 4.40 14.26
C GLY A 340 9.37 5.88 14.03
N TRP A 341 10.06 6.78 14.74
CA TRP A 341 9.97 8.21 14.48
C TRP A 341 10.53 8.59 13.11
N ASP A 342 11.64 7.99 12.67
CA ASP A 342 12.17 8.19 11.33
C ASP A 342 11.20 7.70 10.24
N GLU A 343 10.60 6.52 10.43
CA GLU A 343 9.59 5.97 9.53
C GLU A 343 8.41 6.92 9.34
N SER A 344 7.89 7.47 10.44
CA SER A 344 6.80 8.46 10.40
C SER A 344 7.18 9.76 9.68
N GLY A 345 8.50 10.04 9.58
CA GLY A 345 9.09 11.17 8.87
C GLY A 345 9.51 10.85 7.43
N GLY A 346 9.15 9.67 6.91
CA GLY A 346 9.53 9.24 5.56
C GLY A 346 10.95 8.69 5.44
N ASN A 347 11.55 8.22 6.54
CA ASN A 347 12.92 7.68 6.60
C ASN A 347 14.01 8.71 6.25
N ASN A 348 13.78 9.99 6.55
CA ASN A 348 14.71 11.07 6.20
C ASN A 348 16.06 10.93 6.93
N PHE A 349 16.05 10.51 8.19
CA PHE A 349 17.27 10.32 8.98
C PHE A 349 18.13 9.22 8.38
N VAL A 350 17.60 7.99 8.27
CA VAL A 350 18.39 6.85 7.79
C VAL A 350 18.87 7.05 6.36
N ASN A 351 18.03 7.62 5.49
CA ASN A 351 18.39 7.87 4.08
C ASN A 351 19.50 8.92 3.92
N THR A 352 19.64 9.84 4.89
CA THR A 352 20.71 10.85 4.87
C THR A 352 22.00 10.31 5.50
N ILE A 353 21.89 9.57 6.61
CA ILE A 353 23.02 9.15 7.42
C ILE A 353 23.68 7.87 6.88
N ALA A 354 22.90 6.88 6.43
CA ALA A 354 23.45 5.60 5.99
C ALA A 354 24.50 5.74 4.86
N PRO A 355 24.33 6.63 3.85
CA PRO A 355 25.37 6.85 2.84
C PRO A 355 26.68 7.42 3.39
N ILE A 356 26.62 8.27 4.43
CA ILE A 356 27.81 8.84 5.08
C ILE A 356 28.57 7.73 5.81
N ILE A 357 27.86 6.91 6.58
CA ILE A 357 28.44 5.77 7.30
C ILE A 357 29.01 4.72 6.32
N ALA A 358 28.30 4.42 5.23
CA ALA A 358 28.78 3.52 4.18
C ALA A 358 30.11 4.01 3.58
N LYS A 359 30.17 5.29 3.21
CA LYS A 359 31.39 5.91 2.67
C LYS A 359 32.54 5.88 3.68
N ALA A 360 32.27 6.18 4.95
CA ALA A 360 33.27 6.13 6.01
C ALA A 360 33.82 4.70 6.21
N ASN A 361 32.97 3.68 6.07
CA ASN A 361 33.36 2.26 6.07
C ASN A 361 33.99 1.78 4.74
N GLY A 362 34.35 2.69 3.82
CA GLY A 362 35.04 2.35 2.57
C GLY A 362 34.14 1.84 1.44
N GLN A 363 32.81 1.90 1.57
CA GLN A 363 31.92 1.63 0.44
C GLN A 363 31.84 2.84 -0.48
N THR A 364 32.50 2.76 -1.64
CA THR A 364 32.56 3.83 -2.65
C THR A 364 31.43 3.76 -3.67
N THR A 365 30.71 2.63 -3.75
CA THR A 365 29.45 2.50 -4.49
C THR A 365 28.26 2.77 -3.57
N PRO A 366 27.24 3.53 -4.02
CA PRO A 366 26.02 3.73 -3.26
C PRO A 366 25.44 2.41 -2.75
N ILE A 367 24.97 2.37 -1.50
CA ILE A 367 24.20 1.23 -1.02
C ILE A 367 22.92 1.16 -1.86
N THR A 368 22.72 0.05 -2.55
CA THR A 368 21.49 -0.24 -3.28
C THR A 368 20.87 -1.49 -2.68
N ASP A 369 19.68 -1.35 -2.11
CA ASP A 369 18.87 -2.48 -1.65
C ASP A 369 18.12 -3.13 -2.81
N ALA A 370 17.69 -4.37 -2.61
CA ALA A 370 16.76 -5.03 -3.52
C ALA A 370 15.47 -4.22 -3.63
N GLN A 371 14.99 -4.02 -4.85
CA GLN A 371 13.76 -3.28 -5.09
C GLN A 371 12.56 -4.07 -4.56
N THR A 372 11.68 -3.42 -3.79
CA THR A 372 10.36 -3.96 -3.42
C THR A 372 9.57 -4.30 -4.69
N PRO A 373 9.09 -5.55 -4.86
CA PRO A 373 8.31 -5.91 -6.04
C PRO A 373 7.03 -5.08 -6.16
N VAL A 374 6.65 -4.76 -7.40
CA VAL A 374 5.36 -4.12 -7.71
C VAL A 374 4.42 -5.16 -8.29
N ILE A 375 3.29 -5.43 -7.61
CA ILE A 375 2.25 -6.33 -8.13
C ILE A 375 1.49 -5.63 -9.25
N THR A 376 1.61 -6.16 -10.46
CA THR A 376 0.96 -5.66 -11.68
C THR A 376 -0.37 -6.36 -11.96
N MET A 377 -0.59 -7.56 -11.41
CA MET A 377 -1.87 -8.27 -11.49
C MET A 377 -2.18 -8.92 -10.14
N GLN A 378 -3.32 -8.55 -9.57
CA GLN A 378 -3.84 -9.13 -8.33
C GLN A 378 -4.67 -10.38 -8.64
N PRO A 379 -4.68 -11.39 -7.75
CA PRO A 379 -5.63 -12.49 -7.87
C PRO A 379 -7.05 -11.96 -7.66
N THR A 380 -8.04 -12.69 -8.17
CA THR A 380 -9.48 -12.36 -8.02
C THR A 380 -10.23 -13.48 -7.32
N ASP A 381 -11.36 -13.14 -6.70
CA ASP A 381 -12.26 -14.14 -6.12
C ASP A 381 -12.76 -15.14 -7.17
N LYS A 382 -13.04 -16.37 -6.71
CA LYS A 382 -13.61 -17.45 -7.51
C LYS A 382 -14.86 -18.01 -6.83
N SER A 383 -15.91 -18.23 -7.61
CA SER A 383 -17.10 -19.00 -7.24
C SER A 383 -17.25 -20.14 -8.24
N ILE A 384 -17.02 -21.37 -7.77
CA ILE A 384 -16.89 -22.56 -8.62
C ILE A 384 -17.63 -23.76 -8.00
N GLY A 385 -17.93 -24.78 -8.81
CA GLY A 385 -18.51 -26.04 -8.35
C GLY A 385 -17.45 -26.99 -7.79
N VAL A 386 -17.88 -28.00 -7.04
CA VAL A 386 -16.97 -29.06 -6.58
C VAL A 386 -16.30 -29.73 -7.78
N ASN A 387 -14.98 -29.91 -7.70
CA ASN A 387 -14.08 -30.44 -8.74
C ASN A 387 -13.80 -29.52 -9.95
N ASP A 388 -14.31 -28.28 -9.97
CA ASP A 388 -13.89 -27.29 -10.97
C ASP A 388 -12.45 -26.82 -10.70
N THR A 389 -11.83 -26.17 -11.68
CA THR A 389 -10.48 -25.56 -11.53
C THR A 389 -10.56 -24.17 -10.92
N ALA A 390 -9.61 -23.83 -10.05
CA ALA A 390 -9.58 -22.57 -9.30
C ALA A 390 -8.17 -21.97 -9.31
N ALA A 391 -7.71 -21.58 -10.50
CA ALA A 391 -6.43 -20.92 -10.70
C ALA A 391 -6.46 -19.49 -10.12
N LEU A 392 -5.59 -19.24 -9.14
CA LEU A 392 -5.28 -17.92 -8.60
C LEU A 392 -3.93 -17.48 -9.17
N THR A 393 -3.82 -16.25 -9.68
CA THR A 393 -2.59 -15.77 -10.32
C THR A 393 -2.18 -14.40 -9.79
N VAL A 394 -0.88 -14.23 -9.57
CA VAL A 394 -0.23 -12.96 -9.23
C VAL A 394 0.84 -12.66 -10.27
N ALA A 395 0.88 -11.43 -10.79
CA ALA A 395 2.01 -10.94 -11.58
C ALA A 395 2.69 -9.80 -10.83
N ALA A 396 4.02 -9.79 -10.83
CA ALA A 396 4.82 -8.77 -10.19
C ALA A 396 6.07 -8.46 -11.02
N THR A 397 6.64 -7.28 -10.80
CA THR A 397 7.81 -6.79 -11.55
C THR A 397 8.83 -6.15 -10.63
N VAL A 398 10.11 -6.27 -11.02
CA VAL A 398 11.26 -5.57 -10.48
C VAL A 398 12.22 -5.24 -11.62
N SER A 399 12.96 -4.15 -11.49
CA SER A 399 13.99 -3.73 -12.45
C SER A 399 15.29 -4.53 -12.31
N LYS A 400 15.56 -5.09 -11.12
CA LYS A 400 16.70 -5.96 -10.82
C LYS A 400 16.33 -7.02 -9.77
N GLY A 401 17.00 -8.17 -9.87
CA GLY A 401 16.80 -9.33 -9.00
C GLY A 401 15.84 -10.37 -9.57
N THR A 402 15.63 -11.44 -8.81
CA THR A 402 14.78 -12.58 -9.17
C THR A 402 13.57 -12.64 -8.24
N LEU A 403 12.38 -12.79 -8.80
CA LEU A 403 11.15 -12.96 -8.03
C LEU A 403 10.90 -14.41 -7.65
N SER A 404 10.49 -14.63 -6.41
CA SER A 404 9.93 -15.89 -5.91
C SER A 404 8.57 -15.65 -5.27
N TYR A 405 7.75 -16.70 -5.22
CA TYR A 405 6.36 -16.65 -4.77
C TYR A 405 6.16 -17.66 -3.64
N GLN A 406 5.26 -17.35 -2.72
CA GLN A 406 4.77 -18.30 -1.74
C GLN A 406 3.30 -17.99 -1.47
N TRP A 407 2.42 -18.97 -1.70
CA TRP A 407 1.00 -18.85 -1.36
C TRP A 407 0.72 -19.26 0.08
N TYR A 408 -0.26 -18.59 0.67
CA TYR A 408 -0.71 -18.76 2.04
C TYR A 408 -2.22 -18.98 2.06
N SER A 409 -2.68 -19.84 2.98
CA SER A 409 -4.10 -20.00 3.31
C SER A 409 -4.43 -19.25 4.61
N VAL A 410 -5.58 -18.60 4.68
CA VAL A 410 -6.05 -17.82 5.85
C VAL A 410 -7.50 -18.16 6.22
N PRO A 411 -7.89 -18.02 7.50
CA PRO A 411 -9.25 -18.31 7.94
C PRO A 411 -10.28 -17.24 7.56
N SER A 412 -9.84 -16.03 7.21
CA SER A 412 -10.69 -14.90 6.81
C SER A 412 -10.01 -14.11 5.69
N LYS A 413 -10.74 -13.20 5.02
CA LYS A 413 -10.25 -12.46 3.84
C LYS A 413 -9.26 -11.33 4.20
N VAL A 414 -8.12 -11.72 4.79
CA VAL A 414 -7.01 -10.85 5.19
C VAL A 414 -5.71 -11.36 4.57
N ASN A 415 -4.75 -10.48 4.31
CA ASN A 415 -3.49 -10.83 3.64
C ASN A 415 -2.31 -10.95 4.61
N THR A 416 -2.59 -11.31 5.86
CA THR A 416 -1.62 -11.43 6.95
C THR A 416 -1.96 -12.63 7.83
N GLY A 417 -0.97 -13.19 8.52
CA GLY A 417 -1.17 -14.29 9.47
C GLY A 417 -1.58 -15.64 8.86
N GLY A 418 -1.33 -15.85 7.57
CA GLY A 418 -1.63 -17.11 6.89
C GLY A 418 -0.62 -18.21 7.14
N THR A 419 -1.04 -19.45 6.88
CA THR A 419 -0.17 -20.63 6.88
C THR A 419 0.40 -20.84 5.47
N PRO A 420 1.73 -20.96 5.31
CA PRO A 420 2.32 -21.21 3.99
C PRO A 420 1.89 -22.56 3.45
N ILE A 421 1.48 -22.59 2.18
CA ILE A 421 1.05 -23.80 1.50
C ILE A 421 2.28 -24.47 0.90
N SER A 422 2.62 -25.67 1.38
CA SER A 422 3.80 -26.40 0.92
C SER A 422 3.75 -26.64 -0.59
N GLY A 423 4.85 -26.31 -1.28
CA GLY A 423 4.99 -26.47 -2.74
C GLY A 423 4.29 -25.39 -3.60
N ALA A 424 3.50 -24.49 -3.01
CA ALA A 424 2.83 -23.43 -3.75
C ALA A 424 3.77 -22.21 -3.98
N ILE A 425 4.82 -22.43 -4.77
CA ILE A 425 5.93 -21.47 -4.98
C ILE A 425 5.93 -20.78 -6.35
N ASN A 426 4.85 -20.97 -7.12
CA ASN A 426 4.69 -20.39 -8.45
C ASN A 426 3.79 -19.15 -8.40
N ALA A 427 3.88 -18.32 -9.45
CA ALA A 427 3.00 -17.17 -9.66
C ALA A 427 1.50 -17.54 -9.74
N THR A 428 1.21 -18.79 -10.10
CA THR A 428 -0.15 -19.36 -10.11
C THR A 428 -0.27 -20.47 -9.05
N TYR A 429 -1.42 -20.51 -8.38
CA TYR A 429 -1.80 -21.57 -7.44
C TYR A 429 -3.20 -22.10 -7.78
N GLU A 430 -3.31 -23.42 -7.91
CA GLU A 430 -4.59 -24.12 -8.08
C GLU A 430 -5.17 -24.45 -6.70
N ALA A 431 -6.21 -23.72 -6.30
CA ALA A 431 -6.85 -23.93 -5.00
C ALA A 431 -7.67 -25.24 -4.99
N PRO A 432 -7.67 -26.03 -3.90
CA PRO A 432 -8.48 -27.24 -3.80
C PRO A 432 -9.99 -26.95 -3.86
N THR A 433 -10.70 -27.72 -4.68
CA THR A 433 -12.14 -27.56 -4.92
C THR A 433 -12.95 -28.81 -4.57
N ILE A 434 -12.34 -29.76 -3.85
CA ILE A 434 -12.93 -31.07 -3.53
C ILE A 434 -13.95 -31.04 -2.39
N ILE A 435 -13.96 -29.98 -1.57
CA ILE A 435 -14.87 -29.82 -0.43
C ILE A 435 -15.57 -28.47 -0.56
N ALA A 436 -16.90 -28.46 -0.48
CA ALA A 436 -17.68 -27.24 -0.46
C ALA A 436 -17.37 -26.38 0.76
N GLY A 437 -17.33 -25.07 0.57
CA GLY A 437 -16.93 -24.10 1.58
C GLY A 437 -16.27 -22.88 0.96
N THR A 438 -15.86 -21.93 1.81
CA THR A 438 -15.08 -20.78 1.36
C THR A 438 -13.72 -20.82 2.02
N ASN A 439 -12.68 -20.85 1.20
CA ASN A 439 -11.29 -20.73 1.64
C ASN A 439 -10.72 -19.40 1.13
N TYR A 440 -9.71 -18.88 1.83
CA TYR A 440 -9.12 -17.60 1.53
C TYR A 440 -7.60 -17.72 1.34
N TYR A 441 -7.05 -16.98 0.39
CA TYR A 441 -5.66 -17.10 -0.03
C TYR A 441 -5.02 -15.75 -0.32
N TYR A 442 -3.71 -15.65 -0.12
CA TYR A 442 -2.87 -14.56 -0.62
C TYR A 442 -1.48 -15.07 -1.00
N CYS A 443 -0.71 -14.28 -1.73
CA CYS A 443 0.66 -14.60 -2.14
C CYS A 443 1.64 -13.55 -1.61
N VAL A 444 2.78 -13.99 -1.07
CA VAL A 444 3.93 -13.14 -0.80
C VAL A 444 4.90 -13.27 -1.96
N VAL A 445 5.26 -12.14 -2.56
CA VAL A 445 6.26 -12.06 -3.62
C VAL A 445 7.55 -11.51 -3.01
N THR A 446 8.66 -12.23 -3.19
CA THR A 446 9.99 -11.82 -2.71
C THR A 446 10.89 -11.54 -3.91
N ASN A 447 11.49 -10.35 -3.96
CA ASN A 447 12.64 -10.09 -4.82
C ASN A 447 13.92 -10.51 -4.09
N THR A 448 14.81 -11.22 -4.79
CA THR A 448 16.19 -11.47 -4.35
C THR A 448 17.15 -10.87 -5.37
N ASP A 449 17.80 -9.76 -5.01
CA ASP A 449 18.85 -9.12 -5.79
C ASP A 449 20.21 -9.36 -5.12
N ASN A 450 20.94 -10.35 -5.62
CA ASN A 450 22.28 -10.67 -5.09
C ASN A 450 23.34 -9.60 -5.42
N SER A 451 23.04 -8.67 -6.34
CA SER A 451 23.90 -7.53 -6.66
C SER A 451 23.68 -6.34 -5.73
N ALA A 452 22.60 -6.35 -4.95
CA ALA A 452 22.36 -5.36 -3.90
C ALA A 452 23.50 -5.40 -2.87
N THR A 453 24.02 -4.22 -2.56
CA THR A 453 25.09 -4.03 -1.56
C THR A 453 24.51 -3.83 -0.16
N GLY A 454 23.20 -3.55 -0.05
CA GLY A 454 22.43 -3.55 1.19
C GLY A 454 21.61 -4.84 1.40
N ASN A 455 20.35 -4.70 1.76
CA ASN A 455 19.39 -5.79 1.88
C ASN A 455 19.20 -6.47 0.52
N LYS A 456 19.56 -7.75 0.45
CA LYS A 456 19.45 -8.55 -0.78
C LYS A 456 18.03 -9.01 -1.10
N THR A 457 17.08 -8.84 -0.18
CA THR A 457 15.70 -9.22 -0.41
C THR A 457 14.73 -8.10 -0.05
N ALA A 458 13.62 -8.04 -0.79
CA ALA A 458 12.48 -7.16 -0.50
C ALA A 458 11.18 -7.89 -0.84
N LYS A 459 10.10 -7.61 -0.11
CA LYS A 459 8.84 -8.37 -0.22
C LYS A 459 7.63 -7.46 -0.44
N THR A 460 6.62 -7.98 -1.11
CA THR A 460 5.29 -7.38 -1.21
C THR A 460 4.23 -8.47 -1.13
N THR A 461 3.01 -8.12 -0.74
CA THR A 461 1.92 -9.09 -0.51
C THR A 461 0.72 -8.77 -1.37
N SER A 462 0.11 -9.78 -1.99
CA SER A 462 -1.11 -9.61 -2.78
C SER A 462 -2.31 -9.24 -1.92
N LYS A 463 -3.42 -8.86 -2.57
CA LYS A 463 -4.74 -8.87 -1.95
C LYS A 463 -5.12 -10.30 -1.55
N ALA A 464 -5.94 -10.42 -0.51
CA ALA A 464 -6.57 -11.68 -0.15
C ALA A 464 -7.80 -11.93 -1.04
N VAL A 465 -7.98 -13.18 -1.49
CA VAL A 465 -9.08 -13.62 -2.35
C VAL A 465 -9.81 -14.80 -1.75
N SER A 466 -11.10 -14.93 -2.08
CA SER A 466 -11.93 -16.08 -1.69
C SER A 466 -12.09 -17.08 -2.84
N VAL A 467 -12.01 -18.36 -2.51
CA VAL A 467 -12.46 -19.47 -3.38
C VAL A 467 -13.67 -20.10 -2.71
N ALA A 468 -14.86 -19.78 -3.24
CA ALA A 468 -16.14 -20.33 -2.80
C ALA A 468 -16.50 -21.54 -3.65
N VAL A 469 -16.54 -22.72 -3.03
CA VAL A 469 -16.82 -24.01 -3.65
C VAL A 469 -18.24 -24.44 -3.29
N SER A 470 -19.08 -24.70 -4.28
CA SER A 470 -20.50 -25.09 -4.11
C SER A 470 -20.74 -26.56 -4.50
N ASN A 471 -21.53 -27.28 -3.69
CA ASN A 471 -22.00 -28.64 -3.99
C ASN A 471 -23.03 -28.70 -5.13
N ASN A 472 -23.72 -27.59 -5.41
CA ASN A 472 -24.71 -27.53 -6.49
C ASN A 472 -24.05 -27.05 -7.78
N PRO A 473 -24.43 -27.62 -8.95
CA PRO A 473 -24.01 -27.09 -10.24
C PRO A 473 -24.33 -25.60 -10.28
N LEU A 474 -23.35 -24.79 -10.68
CA LEU A 474 -23.55 -23.37 -10.87
C LEU A 474 -24.53 -23.16 -12.03
N ILE A 475 -25.57 -22.37 -11.78
CA ILE A 475 -26.55 -21.97 -12.78
C ILE A 475 -26.25 -20.51 -13.11
N ASP A 476 -25.77 -20.27 -14.32
CA ASP A 476 -25.55 -18.93 -14.86
C ASP A 476 -26.89 -18.28 -15.20
N ALA A 477 -26.92 -16.94 -15.17
CA ALA A 477 -28.06 -16.16 -15.62
C ALA A 477 -28.38 -16.53 -17.09
N PRO A 478 -29.63 -16.84 -17.42
CA PRO A 478 -30.01 -17.17 -18.79
C PRO A 478 -29.75 -16.00 -19.74
N VAL A 479 -29.19 -16.30 -20.92
CA VAL A 479 -28.99 -15.33 -22.01
C VAL A 479 -30.35 -14.83 -22.48
N PRO A 480 -30.56 -13.50 -22.61
CA PRO A 480 -31.79 -12.96 -23.18
C PRO A 480 -32.09 -13.55 -24.57
N ASN A 481 -33.31 -13.99 -24.80
CA ASN A 481 -33.76 -14.41 -26.13
C ASN A 481 -34.46 -13.24 -26.82
N ILE A 482 -33.87 -12.75 -27.91
CA ILE A 482 -34.44 -11.64 -28.69
C ILE A 482 -35.59 -12.18 -29.55
N THR A 483 -36.82 -11.80 -29.20
CA THR A 483 -38.05 -12.24 -29.86
C THR A 483 -38.45 -11.35 -31.04
N SER A 484 -37.96 -10.11 -31.09
CA SER A 484 -38.16 -9.21 -32.22
C SER A 484 -36.92 -8.36 -32.44
N GLN A 485 -36.37 -8.42 -33.64
CA GLN A 485 -35.22 -7.62 -34.05
C GLN A 485 -35.69 -6.24 -34.55
N PRO A 486 -34.90 -5.18 -34.33
CA PRO A 486 -35.16 -3.93 -35.02
C PRO A 486 -35.01 -4.12 -36.54
N SER A 487 -35.68 -3.28 -37.31
CA SER A 487 -35.64 -3.27 -38.78
C SER A 487 -35.13 -1.94 -39.31
N ASP A 488 -34.60 -1.95 -40.54
CA ASP A 488 -34.18 -0.74 -41.23
C ASP A 488 -35.37 0.22 -41.41
N LYS A 489 -35.09 1.52 -41.35
CA LYS A 489 -36.07 2.59 -41.55
C LYS A 489 -35.60 3.55 -42.63
N THR A 490 -36.49 3.90 -43.53
CA THR A 490 -36.31 5.03 -44.46
C THR A 490 -37.39 6.05 -44.14
N VAL A 491 -36.97 7.28 -43.84
CA VAL A 491 -37.85 8.37 -43.41
C VAL A 491 -37.45 9.67 -44.11
N ASN A 492 -38.36 10.64 -44.20
CA ASN A 492 -38.03 11.99 -44.67
C ASN A 492 -37.54 12.85 -43.50
N VAL A 493 -36.75 13.90 -43.79
CA VAL A 493 -36.25 14.84 -42.77
C VAL A 493 -37.39 15.33 -41.88
N GLY A 494 -37.19 15.31 -40.57
CA GLY A 494 -38.15 15.80 -39.57
C GLY A 494 -39.25 14.81 -39.17
N THR A 495 -39.29 13.61 -39.75
CA THR A 495 -40.29 12.57 -39.39
C THR A 495 -39.74 11.54 -38.40
N THR A 496 -40.59 10.86 -37.63
CA THR A 496 -40.15 9.95 -36.56
C THR A 496 -39.57 8.63 -37.09
N ALA A 497 -38.34 8.30 -36.68
CA ALA A 497 -37.70 7.00 -36.95
C ALA A 497 -37.56 6.16 -35.66
N THR A 498 -38.63 5.46 -35.26
CA THR A 498 -38.60 4.59 -34.09
C THR A 498 -38.04 3.21 -34.43
N LEU A 499 -36.99 2.82 -33.72
CA LEU A 499 -36.44 1.47 -33.65
C LEU A 499 -37.01 0.75 -32.42
N SER A 500 -37.25 -0.55 -32.52
CA SER A 500 -37.77 -1.37 -31.42
C SER A 500 -37.11 -2.73 -31.39
N VAL A 501 -36.80 -3.21 -30.19
CA VAL A 501 -36.33 -4.58 -29.93
C VAL A 501 -37.22 -5.19 -28.84
N ALA A 502 -37.50 -6.48 -28.94
CA ALA A 502 -38.17 -7.23 -27.88
C ALA A 502 -37.33 -8.45 -27.49
N ALA A 503 -37.24 -8.72 -26.19
CA ALA A 503 -36.55 -9.87 -25.66
C ALA A 503 -37.30 -10.44 -24.46
N ASN A 504 -37.13 -11.73 -24.20
CA ASN A 504 -37.62 -12.40 -23.00
C ASN A 504 -36.50 -13.22 -22.34
N VAL A 505 -36.73 -13.59 -21.08
CA VAL A 505 -35.82 -14.43 -20.33
C VAL A 505 -36.62 -15.28 -19.35
N SER A 506 -36.18 -16.51 -19.08
CA SER A 506 -36.85 -17.42 -18.15
C SER A 506 -36.73 -16.97 -16.69
N GLN A 507 -35.68 -16.22 -16.35
CA GLN A 507 -35.39 -15.74 -15.00
C GLN A 507 -34.50 -14.48 -15.03
N GLY A 508 -34.75 -13.55 -14.12
CA GLY A 508 -34.00 -12.28 -14.02
C GLY A 508 -34.75 -11.07 -14.59
N THR A 509 -34.05 -9.94 -14.68
CA THR A 509 -34.60 -8.66 -15.17
C THR A 509 -33.77 -8.15 -16.34
N LEU A 510 -34.44 -7.76 -17.44
CA LEU A 510 -33.80 -7.21 -18.64
C LEU A 510 -33.58 -5.71 -18.55
N SER A 511 -32.45 -5.26 -19.07
CA SER A 511 -32.09 -3.86 -19.30
C SER A 511 -31.57 -3.68 -20.73
N TYR A 512 -31.68 -2.47 -21.27
CA TYR A 512 -31.39 -2.16 -22.67
C TYR A 512 -30.39 -1.01 -22.75
N GLN A 513 -29.56 -1.01 -23.78
CA GLN A 513 -28.71 0.12 -24.13
C GLN A 513 -28.51 0.16 -25.64
N TRP A 514 -28.92 1.25 -26.29
CA TRP A 514 -28.68 1.48 -27.71
C TRP A 514 -27.30 2.06 -27.97
N TYR A 515 -26.71 1.67 -29.09
CA TYR A 515 -25.40 2.08 -29.57
C TYR A 515 -25.51 2.65 -30.99
N THR A 516 -24.68 3.64 -31.30
CA THR A 516 -24.46 4.12 -32.67
C THR A 516 -23.11 3.61 -33.20
N VAL A 517 -23.02 3.36 -34.50
CA VAL A 517 -21.84 2.76 -35.14
C VAL A 517 -21.70 3.29 -36.57
N SER A 518 -20.47 3.28 -37.08
CA SER A 518 -20.12 3.87 -38.39
C SER A 518 -20.51 3.02 -39.60
N SER A 519 -20.90 1.76 -39.39
CA SER A 519 -21.32 0.83 -40.45
C SER A 519 -22.34 -0.16 -39.89
N LYS A 520 -22.99 -0.95 -40.75
CA LYS A 520 -24.05 -1.90 -40.34
C LYS A 520 -23.50 -3.15 -39.65
N VAL A 521 -22.84 -2.96 -38.51
CA VAL A 521 -22.25 -3.99 -37.65
C VAL A 521 -22.74 -3.81 -36.22
N ASN A 522 -22.75 -4.87 -35.41
CA ASN A 522 -23.25 -4.84 -34.04
C ASN A 522 -22.13 -4.92 -32.99
N THR A 523 -20.94 -4.43 -33.34
CA THR A 523 -19.76 -4.40 -32.48
C THR A 523 -19.04 -3.05 -32.58
N GLY A 524 -18.33 -2.65 -31.53
CA GLY A 524 -17.52 -1.42 -31.53
C GLY A 524 -18.31 -0.10 -31.54
N GLY A 525 -19.61 -0.12 -31.25
CA GLY A 525 -20.43 1.09 -31.21
C GLY A 525 -20.20 1.97 -29.98
N THR A 526 -20.65 3.23 -30.04
CA THR A 526 -20.67 4.18 -28.93
C THR A 526 -22.05 4.17 -28.26
N PRO A 527 -22.14 4.03 -26.91
CA PRO A 527 -23.43 4.02 -26.21
C PRO A 527 -24.13 5.38 -26.31
N ILE A 528 -25.42 5.36 -26.60
CA ILE A 528 -26.25 6.56 -26.71
C ILE A 528 -26.82 6.88 -25.33
N SER A 529 -26.43 8.03 -24.77
CA SER A 529 -26.87 8.45 -23.44
C SER A 529 -28.40 8.50 -23.34
N GLY A 530 -28.96 7.90 -22.29
CA GLY A 530 -30.40 7.86 -22.01
C GLY A 530 -31.23 6.88 -22.87
N ALA A 531 -30.63 6.23 -23.87
CA ALA A 531 -31.33 5.26 -24.72
C ALA A 531 -31.38 3.86 -24.08
N VAL A 532 -32.12 3.75 -22.97
CA VAL A 532 -32.18 2.55 -22.12
C VAL A 532 -33.50 1.78 -22.17
N ASN A 533 -34.33 2.10 -23.16
CA ASN A 533 -35.65 1.50 -23.36
C ASN A 533 -35.63 0.46 -24.51
N PRO A 534 -36.62 -0.46 -24.57
CA PRO A 534 -36.80 -1.37 -25.70
C PRO A 534 -37.02 -0.67 -27.05
N SER A 535 -37.37 0.62 -27.03
CA SER A 535 -37.48 1.47 -28.22
C SER A 535 -36.53 2.67 -28.16
N TYR A 536 -36.12 3.13 -29.34
CA TYR A 536 -35.28 4.30 -29.51
C TYR A 536 -35.73 5.11 -30.73
N ASN A 537 -35.97 6.41 -30.53
CA ASN A 537 -36.28 7.34 -31.62
C ASN A 537 -34.96 7.88 -32.18
N ALA A 538 -34.54 7.36 -33.32
CA ALA A 538 -33.32 7.79 -33.98
C ALA A 538 -33.49 9.22 -34.55
N PRO A 539 -32.43 10.07 -34.49
CA PRO A 539 -32.46 11.40 -35.09
C PRO A 539 -32.77 11.38 -36.59
N SER A 540 -33.63 12.30 -37.01
CA SER A 540 -34.06 12.47 -38.41
C SER A 540 -33.99 13.92 -38.90
N SER A 541 -33.28 14.79 -38.19
CA SER A 541 -33.16 16.23 -38.51
C SER A 541 -32.20 16.53 -39.66
N ALA A 542 -31.42 15.56 -40.13
CA ALA A 542 -30.48 15.72 -41.23
C ALA A 542 -30.52 14.48 -42.14
N ALA A 543 -30.40 14.72 -43.44
CA ALA A 543 -30.30 13.66 -44.44
C ALA A 543 -29.02 12.84 -44.27
N GLY A 544 -29.10 11.55 -44.56
CA GLY A 544 -27.98 10.60 -44.43
C GLY A 544 -28.39 9.28 -43.81
N THR A 545 -27.44 8.36 -43.69
CA THR A 545 -27.66 7.04 -43.12
C THR A 545 -26.84 6.87 -41.85
N ASN A 546 -27.51 6.50 -40.76
CA ASN A 546 -26.88 6.14 -39.49
C ASN A 546 -27.22 4.70 -39.11
N TYR A 547 -26.33 4.04 -38.37
CA TYR A 547 -26.48 2.65 -37.97
C TYR A 547 -26.57 2.49 -36.45
N TYR A 548 -27.43 1.56 -36.02
CA TYR A 548 -27.75 1.34 -34.62
C TYR A 548 -27.89 -0.15 -34.28
N TYR A 549 -27.59 -0.50 -33.03
CA TYR A 549 -27.93 -1.79 -32.43
C TYR A 549 -28.19 -1.63 -30.93
N CYS A 550 -28.80 -2.64 -30.30
CA CYS A 550 -29.10 -2.64 -28.87
C CYS A 550 -28.42 -3.84 -28.19
N ILE A 551 -27.80 -3.60 -27.03
CA ILE A 551 -27.37 -4.67 -26.12
C ILE A 551 -28.44 -4.83 -25.05
N ILE A 552 -28.95 -6.05 -24.91
CA ILE A 552 -29.90 -6.45 -23.89
C ILE A 552 -29.13 -7.22 -22.82
N THR A 553 -29.19 -6.79 -21.57
CA THR A 553 -28.54 -7.46 -20.44
C THR A 553 -29.58 -7.99 -19.47
N ASN A 554 -29.55 -9.31 -19.22
CA ASN A 554 -30.26 -9.94 -18.11
C ASN A 554 -29.41 -9.85 -16.85
N THR A 555 -30.03 -9.44 -15.74
CA THR A 555 -29.49 -9.56 -14.39
C THR A 555 -30.37 -10.51 -13.59
N ASP A 556 -29.84 -11.67 -13.21
CA ASP A 556 -30.48 -12.63 -12.32
C ASP A 556 -29.71 -12.72 -11.00
N ASN A 557 -30.26 -12.08 -9.96
CA ASN A 557 -29.65 -12.09 -8.63
C ASN A 557 -29.70 -13.45 -7.94
N SER A 558 -30.55 -14.36 -8.41
CA SER A 558 -30.70 -15.73 -7.88
C SER A 558 -29.81 -16.76 -8.57
N ALA A 559 -29.17 -16.40 -9.69
CA ALA A 559 -28.15 -17.22 -10.33
C ALA A 559 -27.01 -17.52 -9.33
N THR A 560 -26.60 -18.79 -9.28
CA THR A 560 -25.52 -19.26 -8.40
C THR A 560 -24.14 -19.11 -9.07
N GLY A 561 -24.09 -19.07 -10.40
CA GLY A 561 -22.90 -18.76 -11.21
C GLY A 561 -22.80 -17.28 -11.58
N LYS A 562 -22.62 -16.97 -12.87
CA LYS A 562 -22.61 -15.60 -13.39
C LYS A 562 -24.00 -14.97 -13.27
N LYS A 563 -24.08 -13.82 -12.60
CA LYS A 563 -25.34 -13.11 -12.38
C LYS A 563 -25.86 -12.31 -13.58
N THR A 564 -25.06 -12.17 -14.63
CA THR A 564 -25.45 -11.42 -15.83
C THR A 564 -25.14 -12.19 -17.10
N ALA A 565 -26.01 -12.00 -18.09
CA ALA A 565 -25.83 -12.50 -19.45
C ALA A 565 -26.39 -11.46 -20.44
N ALA A 566 -25.82 -11.37 -21.64
CA ALA A 566 -26.21 -10.37 -22.61
C ALA A 566 -26.44 -10.97 -23.99
N ALA A 567 -27.37 -10.38 -24.74
CA ALA A 567 -27.60 -10.64 -26.15
C ALA A 567 -27.55 -9.31 -26.92
N THR A 568 -27.06 -9.35 -28.15
CA THR A 568 -26.94 -8.17 -29.00
C THR A 568 -27.91 -8.28 -30.17
N SER A 569 -28.67 -7.22 -30.45
CA SER A 569 -29.58 -7.18 -31.59
C SER A 569 -28.83 -7.18 -32.93
N ASN A 570 -29.57 -7.36 -34.02
CA ASN A 570 -29.08 -7.02 -35.35
C ASN A 570 -28.78 -5.52 -35.45
N ALA A 571 -27.82 -5.17 -36.29
CA ALA A 571 -27.58 -3.79 -36.67
C ALA A 571 -28.58 -3.35 -37.75
N VAL A 572 -29.12 -2.14 -37.59
CA VAL A 572 -30.12 -1.55 -38.50
C VAL A 572 -29.67 -0.19 -39.00
N SER A 573 -30.09 0.17 -40.20
CA SER A 573 -29.90 1.50 -40.77
C SER A 573 -31.14 2.36 -40.62
N VAL A 574 -30.94 3.62 -40.26
CA VAL A 574 -31.93 4.68 -40.42
C VAL A 574 -31.44 5.60 -41.52
N THR A 575 -32.11 5.54 -42.67
CA THR A 575 -31.84 6.40 -43.83
C THR A 575 -32.84 7.55 -43.83
N VAL A 576 -32.33 8.76 -43.71
CA VAL A 576 -33.10 9.99 -43.81
C VAL A 576 -32.90 10.54 -45.21
N ASN A 577 -33.97 10.53 -46.01
CA ASN A 577 -33.93 11.03 -47.38
C ASN A 577 -33.68 12.54 -47.38
N SER A 578 -32.89 13.02 -48.34
CA SER A 578 -32.81 14.46 -48.63
C SER A 578 -34.19 14.99 -49.06
N PRO A 579 -34.50 16.26 -48.78
CA PRO A 579 -35.63 16.93 -49.42
C PRO A 579 -35.51 16.79 -50.94
N SER A 580 -36.65 16.69 -51.63
CA SER A 580 -36.69 16.58 -53.09
C SER A 580 -36.06 17.85 -53.70
N GLU A 581 -35.35 17.74 -54.82
CA GLU A 581 -34.72 18.90 -55.47
C GLU A 581 -35.79 19.96 -55.81
N GLY A 582 -35.74 21.11 -55.14
CA GLY A 582 -36.74 22.17 -55.25
C GLY A 582 -37.66 22.35 -54.03
N ASP A 583 -37.63 21.47 -53.03
CA ASP A 583 -38.42 21.63 -51.80
C ASP A 583 -37.97 22.88 -51.02
N THR A 584 -38.91 23.79 -50.74
CA THR A 584 -38.67 25.05 -50.00
C THR A 584 -39.26 25.05 -48.59
N TRP A 585 -39.95 23.96 -48.20
CA TRP A 585 -40.48 23.80 -46.85
C TRP A 585 -39.39 23.40 -45.85
N ASN A 586 -39.39 24.05 -44.68
CA ASN A 586 -38.48 23.80 -43.58
C ASN A 586 -39.26 23.76 -42.26
N ALA A 587 -39.14 22.67 -41.50
CA ALA A 587 -39.87 22.45 -40.26
C ALA A 587 -39.63 23.53 -39.18
N ASP A 588 -38.48 24.20 -39.20
CA ASP A 588 -38.11 25.24 -38.22
C ASP A 588 -38.53 26.66 -38.63
N THR A 589 -39.04 26.82 -39.84
CA THR A 589 -39.49 28.12 -40.38
C THR A 589 -40.95 28.39 -40.01
N VAL A 590 -41.25 29.62 -39.63
CA VAL A 590 -42.62 30.09 -39.42
C VAL A 590 -43.20 30.52 -40.76
N TYR A 591 -44.38 30.00 -41.11
CA TYR A 591 -45.13 30.38 -42.29
C TYR A 591 -46.44 31.07 -41.92
N THR A 592 -46.85 32.09 -42.66
CA THR A 592 -48.09 32.85 -42.48
C THR A 592 -48.99 32.77 -43.70
N ALA A 593 -50.28 33.12 -43.53
CA ALA A 593 -51.29 33.08 -44.58
C ALA A 593 -50.80 33.70 -45.90
N GLY A 594 -50.99 32.98 -47.00
CA GLY A 594 -50.60 33.39 -48.35
C GLY A 594 -49.20 32.95 -48.81
N GLN A 595 -48.33 32.49 -47.91
CA GLN A 595 -47.01 31.99 -48.30
C GLN A 595 -47.10 30.60 -48.93
N THR A 596 -46.26 30.34 -49.94
CA THR A 596 -46.17 29.03 -50.59
C THR A 596 -44.85 28.33 -50.28
N VAL A 597 -44.91 27.00 -50.19
CA VAL A 597 -43.74 26.13 -50.04
C VAL A 597 -43.83 24.97 -51.01
N ILE A 598 -42.68 24.46 -51.43
CA ILE A 598 -42.59 23.20 -52.17
C ILE A 598 -42.21 22.12 -51.16
N TYR A 599 -42.98 21.04 -51.12
CA TYR A 599 -42.75 19.88 -50.27
C TYR A 599 -43.12 18.61 -51.03
N GLU A 600 -42.19 17.65 -51.12
CA GLU A 600 -42.35 16.45 -51.97
C GLU A 600 -42.66 16.81 -53.43
N GLY A 601 -42.06 17.90 -53.94
CA GLY A 601 -42.23 18.37 -55.32
C GLY A 601 -43.57 19.05 -55.63
N GLN A 602 -44.44 19.26 -54.64
CA GLN A 602 -45.74 19.91 -54.80
C GLN A 602 -45.79 21.26 -54.09
N THR A 603 -46.49 22.22 -54.69
CA THR A 603 -46.67 23.56 -54.12
C THR A 603 -47.85 23.58 -53.15
N TYR A 604 -47.60 24.00 -51.92
CA TYR A 604 -48.62 24.15 -50.87
C TYR A 604 -48.75 25.61 -50.46
N LEU A 605 -49.97 26.09 -50.34
CA LEU A 605 -50.32 27.41 -49.81
C LEU A 605 -50.60 27.32 -48.32
N CYS A 606 -49.99 28.21 -47.54
CA CYS A 606 -50.25 28.39 -46.12
C CYS A 606 -51.55 29.19 -45.94
N LYS A 607 -52.56 28.63 -45.25
CA LYS A 607 -53.85 29.28 -45.00
C LYS A 607 -53.82 30.19 -43.77
N TRP A 608 -52.98 29.89 -42.78
CA TRP A 608 -52.78 30.66 -41.54
C TRP A 608 -51.46 30.24 -40.88
N TRP A 609 -51.05 30.93 -39.81
CA TRP A 609 -49.78 30.71 -39.10
C TRP A 609 -49.48 29.22 -38.81
N THR A 610 -48.27 28.76 -39.12
CA THR A 610 -47.78 27.42 -38.78
C THR A 610 -46.25 27.39 -38.61
N LYS A 611 -45.76 26.45 -37.80
CA LYS A 611 -44.35 26.05 -37.69
C LYS A 611 -44.29 24.55 -37.42
N GLY A 612 -43.57 23.80 -38.25
CA GLY A 612 -43.38 22.36 -38.09
C GLY A 612 -44.49 21.46 -38.63
N ASP A 613 -45.67 21.99 -39.00
CA ASP A 613 -46.73 21.17 -39.62
C ASP A 613 -46.34 20.75 -41.05
N ILE A 614 -46.44 19.45 -41.34
CA ILE A 614 -46.03 18.84 -42.61
C ILE A 614 -47.07 19.16 -43.73
N PRO A 615 -46.67 19.76 -44.87
CA PRO A 615 -47.61 20.18 -45.91
C PRO A 615 -48.53 19.10 -46.49
N SER A 616 -48.02 17.88 -46.68
CA SER A 616 -48.81 16.77 -47.22
C SER A 616 -49.87 16.21 -46.26
N LYS A 617 -49.87 16.61 -44.98
CA LYS A 617 -50.87 16.19 -43.98
C LYS A 617 -52.11 17.08 -43.92
N GLY A 618 -52.16 18.17 -44.69
CA GLY A 618 -53.24 19.15 -44.64
C GLY A 618 -53.15 20.06 -43.42
N GLY A 619 -54.30 20.52 -42.88
CA GLY A 619 -54.31 21.46 -41.75
C GLY A 619 -54.06 22.90 -42.22
N PRO A 620 -52.98 23.58 -41.79
CA PRO A 620 -52.65 24.94 -42.26
C PRO A 620 -52.24 24.98 -43.73
N TRP A 621 -51.94 23.84 -44.35
CA TRP A 621 -51.49 23.75 -45.74
C TRP A 621 -52.61 23.32 -46.69
N GLU A 622 -52.65 23.94 -47.87
CA GLU A 622 -53.55 23.63 -48.97
C GLU A 622 -52.74 23.36 -50.24
N LEU A 623 -52.90 22.17 -50.82
CA LEU A 623 -52.24 21.81 -52.07
C LEU A 623 -52.74 22.70 -53.21
N GLN A 624 -51.84 23.41 -53.88
CA GLN A 624 -52.15 24.14 -55.09
C GLN A 624 -52.03 23.15 -56.27
N SER A 625 -53.15 22.86 -56.93
CA SER A 625 -53.18 21.94 -58.07
C SER A 625 -52.89 22.69 -59.36
N ASP A 626 -51.68 22.53 -59.91
CA ASP A 626 -51.35 22.94 -61.29
C ASP A 626 -51.88 21.90 -62.29
N SER A 627 -53.19 21.66 -62.32
CA SER A 627 -53.80 20.81 -63.35
C SER A 627 -54.09 21.67 -64.58
N ASN A 628 -53.37 21.38 -65.67
CA ASN A 628 -53.72 21.88 -67.00
C ASN A 628 -54.96 21.18 -67.55
N GLU A 629 -55.80 20.51 -66.76
CA GLU A 629 -56.90 19.70 -67.28
C GLU A 629 -58.05 20.58 -67.79
N TYR A 630 -58.67 20.22 -68.92
CA TYR A 630 -59.80 20.97 -69.46
C TYR A 630 -60.99 20.89 -68.50
N VAL A 631 -61.45 22.06 -68.07
CA VAL A 631 -62.69 22.24 -67.29
C VAL A 631 -63.85 22.54 -68.24
N PRO A 632 -64.91 21.69 -68.29
CA PRO A 632 -66.10 21.94 -69.10
C PRO A 632 -66.78 23.27 -68.75
N GLY A 633 -67.06 24.09 -69.78
CA GLY A 633 -67.79 25.36 -69.64
C GLY A 633 -66.93 26.56 -69.21
N LYS A 634 -65.64 26.37 -68.93
CA LYS A 634 -64.68 27.47 -68.71
C LYS A 634 -64.35 28.16 -70.04
N ILE A 635 -64.11 29.47 -69.99
CA ILE A 635 -63.63 30.25 -71.14
C ILE A 635 -62.11 30.15 -71.23
N TYR A 636 -61.61 29.91 -72.43
CA TYR A 636 -60.19 29.90 -72.79
C TYR A 636 -59.92 30.97 -73.83
N LEU A 637 -58.80 31.68 -73.69
CA LEU A 637 -58.33 32.70 -74.62
C LEU A 637 -57.26 32.13 -75.55
N GLY A 638 -57.04 32.79 -76.69
CA GLY A 638 -56.04 32.36 -77.65
C GLY A 638 -54.65 32.25 -77.01
N GLY A 639 -54.06 31.05 -77.05
CA GLY A 639 -52.79 30.70 -76.43
C GLY A 639 -52.90 29.77 -75.21
N ASP A 640 -54.07 29.65 -74.58
CA ASP A 640 -54.26 28.79 -73.41
C ASP A 640 -54.05 27.31 -73.76
N ILE A 641 -53.37 26.57 -72.87
CA ILE A 641 -53.06 25.14 -73.05
C ILE A 641 -53.78 24.31 -71.99
N VAL A 642 -54.49 23.26 -72.43
CA VAL A 642 -55.15 22.31 -71.55
C VAL A 642 -54.93 20.85 -71.98
N VAL A 643 -55.13 19.92 -71.07
CA VAL A 643 -55.12 18.47 -71.28
C VAL A 643 -56.55 17.98 -71.23
N TYR A 644 -57.02 17.38 -72.32
CA TYR A 644 -58.35 16.77 -72.41
C TYR A 644 -58.23 15.41 -73.06
N GLN A 645 -58.80 14.38 -72.42
CA GLN A 645 -58.72 12.98 -72.87
C GLN A 645 -57.28 12.51 -73.14
N GLY A 646 -56.34 12.94 -72.29
CA GLY A 646 -54.93 12.54 -72.38
C GLY A 646 -54.15 13.23 -73.49
N GLN A 647 -54.73 14.20 -74.22
CA GLN A 647 -54.02 14.99 -75.22
C GLN A 647 -53.97 16.47 -74.83
N THR A 648 -52.89 17.14 -75.25
CA THR A 648 -52.67 18.56 -75.00
C THR A 648 -53.21 19.39 -76.16
N TRP A 649 -54.03 20.37 -75.82
CA TRP A 649 -54.72 21.24 -76.75
C TRP A 649 -54.39 22.70 -76.45
N ARG A 650 -54.25 23.50 -77.50
CA ARG A 650 -54.10 24.95 -77.42
C ARG A 650 -55.32 25.63 -78.03
N ALA A 651 -55.89 26.60 -77.33
CA ALA A 651 -56.93 27.46 -77.90
C ALA A 651 -56.29 28.40 -78.94
N ASN A 652 -56.79 28.41 -80.18
CA ASN A 652 -56.30 29.28 -81.24
C ASN A 652 -56.79 30.73 -81.05
N TRP A 653 -57.97 30.88 -80.45
CA TRP A 653 -58.62 32.15 -80.08
C TRP A 653 -59.64 31.86 -78.98
N TRP A 654 -60.44 32.87 -78.59
CA TRP A 654 -61.50 32.71 -77.58
C TRP A 654 -62.38 31.49 -77.86
N THR A 655 -62.55 30.63 -76.87
CA THR A 655 -63.42 29.45 -76.95
C THR A 655 -63.93 29.03 -75.59
N ASN A 656 -65.15 28.47 -75.56
CA ASN A 656 -65.72 27.78 -74.42
C ASN A 656 -66.19 26.36 -74.80
N THR A 657 -65.73 25.86 -75.96
CA THR A 657 -66.08 24.55 -76.49
C THR A 657 -65.06 23.50 -76.04
N VAL A 658 -65.38 22.23 -76.26
CA VAL A 658 -64.56 21.10 -75.80
C VAL A 658 -63.31 20.97 -76.70
N PRO A 659 -62.10 20.74 -76.15
CA PRO A 659 -60.90 20.60 -76.96
C PRO A 659 -61.02 19.49 -78.01
N GLY A 660 -60.76 19.86 -79.26
CA GLY A 660 -60.91 18.99 -80.43
C GLY A 660 -62.31 18.92 -81.05
N SER A 661 -63.31 19.61 -80.49
CA SER A 661 -64.68 19.60 -81.06
C SER A 661 -64.82 20.46 -82.32
N ASP A 662 -63.95 21.45 -82.52
CA ASP A 662 -63.98 22.38 -83.64
C ASP A 662 -62.60 23.02 -83.87
N SER A 663 -62.50 23.93 -84.85
CA SER A 663 -61.25 24.59 -85.24
C SER A 663 -60.70 25.64 -84.26
N SER A 664 -61.42 25.94 -83.17
CA SER A 664 -60.93 26.85 -82.12
C SER A 664 -59.83 26.23 -81.27
N TRP A 665 -59.58 24.92 -81.41
CA TRP A 665 -58.51 24.19 -80.75
C TRP A 665 -57.52 23.61 -81.76
N SER A 666 -56.23 23.65 -81.40
CA SER A 666 -55.17 22.92 -82.10
C SER A 666 -54.55 21.90 -81.16
N LEU A 667 -54.29 20.69 -81.67
CA LEU A 667 -53.45 19.73 -80.96
C LEU A 667 -52.03 20.29 -80.86
N VAL A 668 -51.41 20.15 -79.69
CA VAL A 668 -50.02 20.57 -79.45
C VAL A 668 -49.07 19.41 -79.67
#